data_AF-A0A412QT47-F1
#
_entry.id   AF-A0A412QT47-F1
#
_cell.length_a   1.000
_cell.length_b   1.000
_cell.length_c   1.000
_cell.angle_alpha   90.00
_cell.angle_beta   90.00
_cell.angle_gamma   90.00
#
_symmetry.space_group_name_H-M   'P 1'
#
loop_
_entity.id
_entity.type
_entity.pdbx_description
1 polymer ?
#
loop_
_entity_poly.entity_id
_entity_poly.type
_entity_poly.pdbx_seq_one_letter_code
_entity_poly.pdbx_strand_id
1 'polypeptide(L)'
;MNKDIKRIVKKGILKSVKTIAKTLVSKKYRAYIRACRIMSGKVTFKELLSGFKPFRDEFPGTSLSARLYRQMFLKSNVVFAHNYIYPYDPLKVRLLPDGITALASITPDYAGVLKSDLHSIKSQLSVHSASDNEFVNALYGTIDAVEAKSNSISIHHGGSKRECQLSALFPEILYRDCISLDEAIQKILFYNALFWQVRHWHNGLGRLDLILNPYYMEDVKSGMETYESAKNKLKDFCLLLGRHTSFKSPGLVGDTGQYILLGGIDNEGNNVDNDITRMFLEIFTEIKVPDPKLIFRVNDKTPADTWDLCIKCLSNGCGSPLFMNETLIMDNMVKFGYGREDVWNLGTSACWEPLVIGRSSCQNNPFRSIVACDSLDHVLKGGKNFDTFDSLLSAVKEALAAEVPLVVKDLDYDYSPLMSLFDSDCLSKGRDFSHKGTKYMYQGAQLLGLPNLVNSLLNIKEYVFDRQLVTLDDCRSVIKNNYEGREDLRQLFLATNDRKFGSASTEVLDLCNQLIDCVSHAVEPLKANGNAVKFGLSSPAYISQSVRSPATLDGRKSNEPYAVHISPVSSSIDISEVLRFARSLDYPYNCLNGNVVDFIIPSSYQKHPEKLVAIIRDAFSRGLFQLQLNVLDKQTLIDAKAHPDRYPNLVVRVWGFSAYFNDLPEEYKDNLIVRAETYETA
;
A
#
# COMPACT_ATOMS: atom_id res chain seq x y z
N MET A 1 28.22 21.08 53.24
CA MET A 1 27.11 22.00 53.59
C MET A 1 26.25 22.19 52.36
N ASN A 2 25.10 21.55 52.36
CA ASN A 2 24.72 20.75 51.20
C ASN A 2 23.68 21.46 50.31
N LYS A 3 24.06 21.71 49.04
CA LYS A 3 23.14 22.07 47.93
C LYS A 3 22.00 21.05 47.80
N ASP A 4 22.14 19.88 48.42
CA ASP A 4 21.12 18.84 48.51
C ASP A 4 19.90 19.22 49.37
N ILE A 5 20.01 20.06 50.41
CA ILE A 5 18.87 20.34 51.30
C ILE A 5 17.88 21.32 50.64
N LYS A 6 18.36 22.36 49.93
CA LYS A 6 17.50 23.26 49.12
C LYS A 6 16.84 22.52 47.94
N ARG A 7 17.49 21.49 47.40
CA ARG A 7 16.97 20.66 46.30
C ARG A 7 15.89 19.69 46.79
N ILE A 8 15.97 19.21 48.03
CA ILE A 8 14.96 18.34 48.64
C ILE A 8 13.69 19.12 49.00
N VAL A 9 13.81 20.33 49.58
CA VAL A 9 12.64 21.16 49.94
C VAL A 9 11.88 21.65 48.70
N LYS A 10 12.58 22.02 47.61
CA LYS A 10 11.95 22.43 46.34
C LYS A 10 11.30 21.24 45.61
N LYS A 11 11.86 20.03 45.72
CA LYS A 11 11.23 18.80 45.19
C LYS A 11 9.99 18.39 45.99
N GLY A 12 10.00 18.57 47.32
CA GLY A 12 8.84 18.27 48.18
C GLY A 12 7.62 19.13 47.83
N ILE A 13 7.80 20.44 47.69
CA ILE A 13 6.73 21.40 47.37
C ILE A 13 6.21 21.18 45.93
N LEU A 14 7.08 20.89 44.95
CA LEU A 14 6.65 20.54 43.58
C LEU A 14 5.92 19.19 43.50
N LYS A 15 6.25 18.23 44.37
CA LYS A 15 5.52 16.96 44.43
C LYS A 15 4.11 17.19 44.97
N SER A 16 3.94 18.04 45.97
CA SER A 16 2.63 18.40 46.53
C SER A 16 1.77 19.21 45.56
N VAL A 17 2.33 20.19 44.85
CA VAL A 17 1.60 20.94 43.80
C VAL A 17 1.23 20.04 42.61
N LYS A 18 2.11 19.11 42.18
CA LYS A 18 1.76 18.10 41.15
C LYS A 18 0.71 17.10 41.61
N THR A 19 0.69 16.77 42.90
CA THR A 19 -0.29 15.83 43.46
C THR A 19 -1.65 16.51 43.55
N ILE A 20 -1.72 17.76 44.02
CA ILE A 20 -2.94 18.57 44.09
C ILE A 20 -3.48 18.90 42.69
N ALA A 21 -2.62 19.24 41.72
CA ALA A 21 -3.02 19.43 40.31
C ALA A 21 -3.49 18.13 39.64
N LYS A 22 -2.98 16.96 40.05
CA LYS A 22 -3.47 15.64 39.60
C LYS A 22 -4.83 15.28 40.19
N THR A 23 -5.27 15.90 41.27
CA THR A 23 -6.58 15.63 41.87
C THR A 23 -7.67 16.57 41.33
N LEU A 24 -7.31 17.74 40.79
CA LEU A 24 -8.24 18.80 40.34
C LEU A 24 -8.71 18.76 38.87
N VAL A 25 -8.28 17.79 38.03
CA VAL A 25 -8.70 17.68 36.60
C VAL A 25 -9.69 16.52 36.39
N SER A 26 -10.81 16.73 35.70
CA SER A 26 -11.78 15.64 35.42
C SER A 26 -11.13 14.48 34.62
N LYS A 27 -11.49 13.24 34.95
CA LYS A 27 -10.90 12.00 34.38
C LYS A 27 -11.04 11.92 32.84
N LYS A 28 -12.14 12.44 32.25
CA LYS A 28 -12.38 12.54 30.78
C LYS A 28 -11.45 13.53 30.07
N TYR A 29 -11.03 14.61 30.74
CA TYR A 29 -10.23 15.68 30.14
C TYR A 29 -8.72 15.35 30.02
N ARG A 30 -8.20 14.43 30.86
CA ARG A 30 -6.82 13.90 30.71
C ARG A 30 -6.70 12.79 29.66
N ALA A 31 -7.77 12.06 29.37
CA ALA A 31 -7.83 11.07 28.30
C ALA A 31 -7.86 11.75 26.91
N TYR A 32 -8.53 12.91 26.80
CA TYR A 32 -8.60 13.77 25.61
C TYR A 32 -7.27 14.48 25.25
N ILE A 33 -6.54 15.03 26.24
CA ILE A 33 -5.23 15.70 26.02
C ILE A 33 -4.12 14.72 25.55
N ARG A 34 -4.30 13.41 25.80
CA ARG A 34 -3.47 12.30 25.31
C ARG A 34 -3.91 11.83 23.92
N ALA A 35 -5.21 11.83 23.64
CA ALA A 35 -5.78 11.50 22.32
C ALA A 35 -5.28 12.43 21.19
N CYS A 36 -5.02 13.71 21.48
CA CYS A 36 -4.56 14.68 20.48
C CYS A 36 -3.03 14.80 20.34
N ARG A 37 -2.24 14.45 21.36
CA ARG A 37 -0.77 14.34 21.23
C ARG A 37 -0.36 13.24 20.23
N ILE A 38 -1.29 12.32 19.97
CA ILE A 38 -1.23 11.05 19.20
C ILE A 38 -1.73 11.20 17.74
N MET A 39 -2.32 12.34 17.36
CA MET A 39 -2.24 12.81 15.95
C MET A 39 -0.79 13.24 15.58
N SER A 40 0.09 13.32 16.58
CA SER A 40 1.57 13.33 16.61
C SER A 40 2.32 13.93 15.43
N GLY A 41 2.10 15.21 15.14
CA GLY A 41 2.87 15.97 14.16
C GLY A 41 2.10 16.32 12.88
N LYS A 42 0.94 15.69 12.66
CA LYS A 42 0.07 15.95 11.49
C LYS A 42 -0.92 17.10 11.69
N VAL A 43 -1.13 17.53 12.94
CA VAL A 43 -2.07 18.59 13.31
C VAL A 43 -1.29 19.68 14.02
N THR A 44 -1.30 20.88 13.45
CA THR A 44 -0.70 22.07 14.04
C THR A 44 -1.44 22.49 15.31
N PHE A 45 -0.76 23.21 16.20
CA PHE A 45 -1.40 23.74 17.42
C PHE A 45 -2.61 24.64 17.10
N LYS A 46 -2.59 25.32 15.94
CA LYS A 46 -3.70 26.13 15.43
C LYS A 46 -4.92 25.27 15.09
N GLU A 47 -4.75 24.20 14.34
CA GLU A 47 -5.83 23.28 13.95
C GLU A 47 -6.43 22.53 15.15
N LEU A 48 -5.58 22.20 16.12
CA LEU A 48 -6.00 21.59 17.39
C LEU A 48 -6.94 22.51 18.19
N LEU A 49 -6.68 23.82 18.16
CA LEU A 49 -7.52 24.82 18.83
C LEU A 49 -8.76 25.21 18.02
N SER A 50 -8.70 25.18 16.68
CA SER A 50 -9.74 25.73 15.81
C SER A 50 -10.78 24.71 15.31
N GLY A 51 -10.52 23.40 15.37
CA GLY A 51 -11.47 22.46 14.75
C GLY A 51 -11.30 20.96 15.02
N PHE A 52 -10.20 20.51 15.63
CA PHE A 52 -10.01 19.08 15.90
C PHE A 52 -11.08 18.52 16.85
N LYS A 53 -11.74 17.42 16.47
CA LYS A 53 -12.76 16.75 17.27
C LYS A 53 -12.65 15.23 17.13
N PRO A 54 -12.26 14.52 18.20
CA PRO A 54 -12.27 13.07 18.21
C PRO A 54 -13.67 12.52 18.47
N PHE A 55 -14.03 11.46 17.76
CA PHE A 55 -15.25 10.68 17.93
C PHE A 55 -14.85 9.27 18.32
N ARG A 56 -14.94 8.95 19.62
CA ARG A 56 -14.58 7.63 20.12
C ARG A 56 -15.71 6.65 19.85
N ASP A 57 -15.45 5.69 18.98
CA ASP A 57 -16.37 4.60 18.69
C ASP A 57 -16.14 3.47 19.71
N GLU A 58 -17.02 3.33 20.69
CA GLU A 58 -16.87 2.33 21.75
C GLU A 58 -17.43 0.95 21.35
N PHE A 59 -18.28 0.90 20.31
CA PHE A 59 -18.97 -0.31 19.88
C PHE A 59 -19.02 -0.40 18.35
N PRO A 60 -17.86 -0.59 17.66
CA PRO A 60 -17.84 -0.72 16.20
C PRO A 60 -18.80 -1.78 15.67
N GLY A 61 -19.41 -1.52 14.51
CA GLY A 61 -20.33 -2.45 13.85
C GLY A 61 -21.74 -2.51 14.42
N THR A 62 -22.04 -1.70 15.44
CA THR A 62 -23.37 -1.62 16.07
C THR A 62 -24.16 -0.39 15.62
N SER A 63 -25.45 -0.38 15.94
CA SER A 63 -26.32 0.79 15.82
C SER A 63 -25.80 2.03 16.57
N LEU A 64 -25.01 1.85 17.65
CA LEU A 64 -24.36 2.96 18.36
C LEU A 64 -23.21 3.56 17.54
N SER A 65 -22.42 2.72 16.87
CA SER A 65 -21.39 3.18 15.92
C SER A 65 -22.01 3.94 14.75
N ALA A 66 -23.13 3.46 14.22
CA ALA A 66 -23.86 4.14 13.16
C ALA A 66 -24.38 5.54 13.58
N ARG A 67 -24.91 5.67 14.81
CA ARG A 67 -25.26 7.00 15.37
C ARG A 67 -24.04 7.91 15.50
N LEU A 68 -22.87 7.36 15.83
CA LEU A 68 -21.62 8.11 15.88
C LEU A 68 -21.19 8.57 14.47
N TYR A 69 -21.34 7.73 13.44
CA TYR A 69 -21.11 8.12 12.04
C TYR A 69 -21.97 9.31 11.66
N ARG A 70 -23.27 9.25 11.95
CA ARG A 70 -24.21 10.35 11.70
C ARG A 70 -23.76 11.66 12.37
N GLN A 71 -23.41 11.59 13.65
CA GLN A 71 -22.92 12.76 14.38
C GLN A 71 -21.61 13.33 13.80
N MET A 72 -20.72 12.45 13.35
CA MET A 72 -19.45 12.83 12.75
C MET A 72 -19.66 13.47 11.38
N PHE A 73 -20.39 12.82 10.47
CA PHE A 73 -20.62 13.31 9.12
C PHE A 73 -21.30 14.69 9.10
N LEU A 74 -22.30 14.91 9.96
CA LEU A 74 -22.96 16.22 10.10
C LEU A 74 -22.05 17.33 10.64
N LYS A 75 -21.00 16.96 11.39
CA LYS A 75 -20.02 17.91 11.93
C LYS A 75 -18.81 18.09 11.03
N SER A 76 -18.59 17.20 10.07
CA SER A 76 -17.53 17.31 9.07
C SER A 76 -17.88 18.40 8.08
N ASN A 77 -16.91 19.28 7.81
CA ASN A 77 -17.05 20.30 6.78
C ASN A 77 -17.20 19.69 5.39
N VAL A 78 -17.74 20.48 4.47
CA VAL A 78 -17.85 20.17 3.05
C VAL A 78 -16.91 21.10 2.31
N VAL A 79 -16.12 20.55 1.39
CA VAL A 79 -15.19 21.34 0.58
C VAL A 79 -15.67 21.30 -0.87
N PHE A 80 -15.88 22.47 -1.46
CA PHE A 80 -16.00 22.62 -2.90
C PHE A 80 -14.65 23.04 -3.48
N ALA A 81 -14.06 22.19 -4.32
CA ALA A 81 -12.78 22.44 -4.97
C ALA A 81 -12.69 21.62 -6.25
N HIS A 82 -11.94 22.12 -7.25
CA HIS A 82 -11.79 21.44 -8.53
C HIS A 82 -13.15 21.05 -9.15
N ASN A 83 -14.13 21.96 -9.10
CA ASN A 83 -15.48 21.79 -9.63
C ASN A 83 -16.34 20.66 -9.02
N TYR A 84 -15.91 20.07 -7.90
CA TYR A 84 -16.65 19.01 -7.21
C TYR A 84 -16.76 19.26 -5.70
N ILE A 85 -17.75 18.59 -5.09
CA ILE A 85 -17.98 18.56 -3.66
C ILE A 85 -17.27 17.34 -3.05
N TYR A 86 -16.40 17.55 -2.06
CA TYR A 86 -15.68 16.49 -1.36
C TYR A 86 -15.90 16.60 0.16
N PRO A 87 -16.74 15.75 0.75
CA PRO A 87 -17.17 15.87 2.15
C PRO A 87 -16.23 15.19 3.16
N TYR A 88 -14.92 15.34 3.00
CA TYR A 88 -13.92 14.82 3.93
C TYR A 88 -13.37 15.94 4.81
N ASP A 89 -13.47 15.76 6.13
CA ASP A 89 -12.88 16.68 7.11
C ASP A 89 -11.79 15.97 7.92
N PRO A 90 -10.50 16.28 7.68
CA PRO A 90 -9.38 15.63 8.36
C PRO A 90 -9.34 15.92 9.87
N LEU A 91 -10.07 16.93 10.35
CA LEU A 91 -10.11 17.33 11.75
C LEU A 91 -11.20 16.61 12.55
N LYS A 92 -12.12 15.89 11.89
CA LYS A 92 -13.09 15.01 12.56
C LYS A 92 -12.55 13.59 12.48
N VAL A 93 -12.09 13.04 13.59
CA VAL A 93 -11.37 11.76 13.58
C VAL A 93 -12.11 10.73 14.40
N ARG A 94 -12.49 9.62 13.76
CA ARG A 94 -12.98 8.43 14.44
C ARG A 94 -11.83 7.74 15.17
N LEU A 95 -11.99 7.48 16.46
CA LEU A 95 -11.03 6.75 17.27
C LEU A 95 -11.60 5.38 17.59
N LEU A 96 -10.85 4.33 17.24
CA LEU A 96 -11.21 2.95 17.53
C LEU A 96 -10.84 2.59 18.98
N PRO A 97 -11.50 1.57 19.57
CA PRO A 97 -11.09 0.97 20.83
C PRO A 97 -9.67 0.39 20.77
N ASP A 98 -9.02 0.30 21.93
CA ASP A 98 -7.73 -0.37 22.05
C ASP A 98 -7.88 -1.88 21.71
N GLY A 99 -6.95 -2.43 20.93
CA GLY A 99 -6.96 -3.84 20.52
C GLY A 99 -7.66 -4.12 19.19
N ILE A 100 -8.46 -3.17 18.68
CA ILE A 100 -9.10 -3.29 17.36
C ILE A 100 -8.16 -2.76 16.28
N THR A 101 -7.92 -3.60 15.27
CA THR A 101 -7.10 -3.30 14.11
C THR A 101 -7.94 -2.55 13.07
N ALA A 102 -7.50 -1.35 12.69
CA ALA A 102 -8.18 -0.59 11.65
C ALA A 102 -8.14 -1.34 10.32
N LEU A 103 -9.24 -1.29 9.55
CA LEU A 103 -9.24 -1.80 8.19
C LEU A 103 -8.29 -0.99 7.31
N ALA A 104 -7.45 -1.69 6.57
CA ALA A 104 -6.54 -1.11 5.61
C ALA A 104 -6.55 -1.91 4.31
N SER A 105 -6.14 -1.23 3.25
CA SER A 105 -5.85 -1.77 1.93
C SER A 105 -7.06 -2.45 1.28
N ILE A 106 -8.20 -1.79 1.39
CA ILE A 106 -9.47 -2.24 0.81
C ILE A 106 -9.77 -1.48 -0.48
N THR A 107 -10.48 -2.12 -1.41
CA THR A 107 -10.99 -1.44 -2.61
C THR A 107 -12.51 -1.58 -2.64
N PRO A 108 -13.25 -0.49 -2.37
CA PRO A 108 -14.71 -0.47 -2.48
C PRO A 108 -15.20 -0.85 -3.89
N ASP A 109 -16.38 -1.45 -3.96
CA ASP A 109 -17.05 -1.68 -5.25
C ASP A 109 -17.66 -0.38 -5.79
N TYR A 110 -16.83 0.44 -6.45
CA TYR A 110 -17.36 1.65 -7.06
C TYR A 110 -18.32 1.37 -8.22
N ALA A 111 -18.26 0.20 -8.88
CA ALA A 111 -19.27 -0.18 -9.87
C ALA A 111 -20.65 -0.33 -9.20
N GLY A 112 -20.68 -1.03 -8.06
CA GLY A 112 -21.85 -1.13 -7.19
C GLY A 112 -22.32 0.23 -6.65
N VAL A 113 -21.40 1.10 -6.23
CA VAL A 113 -21.73 2.47 -5.78
C VAL A 113 -22.42 3.27 -6.87
N LEU A 114 -21.92 3.25 -8.10
CA LEU A 114 -22.50 4.03 -9.21
C LEU A 114 -23.94 3.59 -9.54
N LYS A 115 -24.22 2.29 -9.42
CA LYS A 115 -25.53 1.67 -9.65
C LYS A 115 -26.37 1.51 -8.38
N SER A 116 -25.93 2.09 -7.26
CA SER A 116 -26.61 1.89 -5.98
C SER A 116 -27.85 2.75 -5.87
N ASP A 117 -28.91 2.12 -5.37
CA ASP A 117 -30.12 2.77 -4.86
C ASP A 117 -30.33 2.33 -3.40
N LEU A 118 -30.26 3.30 -2.49
CA LEU A 118 -30.45 3.05 -1.06
C LEU A 118 -31.87 2.54 -0.71
N HIS A 119 -32.89 2.79 -1.53
CA HIS A 119 -34.22 2.19 -1.35
C HIS A 119 -34.18 0.68 -1.61
N SER A 120 -33.58 0.27 -2.73
CA SER A 120 -33.34 -1.14 -3.05
C SER A 120 -32.54 -1.84 -1.94
N ILE A 121 -31.46 -1.23 -1.45
CA ILE A 121 -30.65 -1.79 -0.35
C ILE A 121 -31.49 -1.94 0.92
N LYS A 122 -32.26 -0.92 1.32
CA LYS A 122 -33.19 -1.00 2.47
C LYS A 122 -34.22 -2.11 2.31
N SER A 123 -34.73 -2.34 1.09
CA SER A 123 -35.68 -3.41 0.79
C SER A 123 -35.04 -4.79 0.94
N GLN A 124 -33.80 -4.98 0.48
CA GLN A 124 -33.08 -6.25 0.64
C GLN A 124 -32.83 -6.59 2.12
N LEU A 125 -32.57 -5.57 2.95
CA LEU A 125 -32.37 -5.76 4.38
C LEU A 125 -33.64 -6.20 5.13
N SER A 126 -34.83 -5.85 4.63
CA SER A 126 -36.10 -6.19 5.27
C SER A 126 -36.40 -7.70 5.32
N VAL A 127 -35.68 -8.49 4.51
CA VAL A 127 -35.76 -9.97 4.52
C VAL A 127 -35.16 -10.55 5.81
N HIS A 128 -34.24 -9.82 6.45
CA HIS A 128 -33.66 -10.20 7.74
C HIS A 128 -34.49 -9.58 8.87
N SER A 129 -34.79 -10.36 9.92
CA SER A 129 -35.55 -9.84 11.07
C SER A 129 -34.76 -8.73 11.78
N ALA A 130 -35.22 -7.48 11.66
CA ALA A 130 -34.56 -6.30 12.22
C ALA A 130 -34.60 -6.25 13.77
N SER A 131 -35.53 -6.97 14.42
CA SER A 131 -35.69 -6.93 15.88
C SER A 131 -34.50 -7.52 16.64
N ASP A 132 -33.74 -8.43 16.03
CA ASP A 132 -32.71 -9.23 16.72
C ASP A 132 -31.34 -9.26 16.00
N ASN A 133 -31.18 -8.53 14.88
CA ASN A 133 -29.93 -8.51 14.12
C ASN A 133 -29.21 -7.16 14.22
N GLU A 134 -28.18 -7.09 15.06
CA GLU A 134 -27.39 -5.87 15.28
C GLU A 134 -26.72 -5.35 14.00
N PHE A 135 -26.31 -6.23 13.08
CA PHE A 135 -25.73 -5.83 11.80
C PHE A 135 -26.74 -5.08 10.92
N VAL A 136 -27.97 -5.59 10.83
CA VAL A 136 -29.05 -4.93 10.06
C VAL A 136 -29.37 -3.56 10.67
N ASN A 137 -29.44 -3.47 11.99
CA ASN A 137 -29.64 -2.19 12.69
C ASN A 137 -28.50 -1.20 12.46
N ALA A 138 -27.25 -1.67 12.44
CA ALA A 138 -26.08 -0.86 12.11
C ALA A 138 -26.12 -0.36 10.65
N LEU A 139 -26.56 -1.18 9.69
CA LEU A 139 -26.73 -0.77 8.30
C LEU A 139 -27.82 0.28 8.14
N TYR A 140 -29.00 0.10 8.72
CA TYR A 140 -30.05 1.13 8.67
C TYR A 140 -29.56 2.46 9.26
N GLY A 141 -28.85 2.42 10.39
CA GLY A 141 -28.26 3.61 10.98
C GLY A 141 -27.17 4.24 10.11
N THR A 142 -26.41 3.42 9.37
CA THR A 142 -25.36 3.91 8.47
C THR A 142 -25.97 4.58 7.24
N ILE A 143 -27.06 4.03 6.72
CA ILE A 143 -27.83 4.68 5.66
C ILE A 143 -28.39 6.02 6.15
N ASP A 144 -28.97 6.09 7.34
CA ASP A 144 -29.41 7.38 7.94
C ASP A 144 -28.25 8.38 8.08
N ALA A 145 -27.04 7.91 8.45
CA ALA A 145 -25.85 8.75 8.51
C ALA A 145 -25.46 9.33 7.14
N VAL A 146 -25.48 8.49 6.09
CA VAL A 146 -25.20 8.88 4.70
C VAL A 146 -26.25 9.89 4.20
N GLU A 147 -27.53 9.59 4.41
CA GLU A 147 -28.66 10.47 4.04
C GLU A 147 -28.56 11.82 4.75
N ALA A 148 -28.25 11.82 6.05
CA ALA A 148 -28.06 13.05 6.82
C ALA A 148 -26.92 13.92 6.24
N LYS A 149 -25.83 13.29 5.79
CA LYS A 149 -24.73 14.02 5.13
C LYS A 149 -25.17 14.60 3.80
N SER A 150 -25.83 13.80 2.96
CA SER A 150 -26.37 14.26 1.68
C SER A 150 -27.32 15.44 1.84
N ASN A 151 -28.27 15.34 2.77
CA ASN A 151 -29.21 16.41 3.07
C ASN A 151 -28.50 17.68 3.54
N SER A 152 -27.45 17.55 4.37
CA SER A 152 -26.65 18.70 4.79
C SER A 152 -25.93 19.40 3.63
N ILE A 153 -25.51 18.66 2.61
CA ILE A 153 -24.90 19.22 1.40
C ILE A 153 -25.97 19.91 0.55
N SER A 154 -27.15 19.32 0.41
CA SER A 154 -28.24 19.89 -0.40
C SER A 154 -28.74 21.25 0.09
N ILE A 155 -28.65 21.49 1.41
CA ILE A 155 -29.02 22.77 2.04
C ILE A 155 -27.82 23.74 2.03
N HIS A 156 -26.63 23.28 1.68
CA HIS A 156 -25.45 24.12 1.55
C HIS A 156 -25.51 24.91 0.24
N HIS A 157 -25.91 26.18 0.35
CA HIS A 157 -25.86 27.13 -0.75
C HIS A 157 -24.46 27.73 -0.83
N GLY A 158 -23.66 27.13 -1.71
CA GLY A 158 -22.32 27.55 -2.04
C GLY A 158 -22.22 28.95 -2.66
N GLY A 159 -20.98 29.41 -2.86
CA GLY A 159 -20.70 30.71 -3.47
C GLY A 159 -20.78 30.71 -5.00
N SER A 160 -20.70 29.54 -5.64
CA SER A 160 -20.65 29.41 -7.11
C SER A 160 -21.87 28.69 -7.68
N LYS A 161 -22.21 28.99 -8.96
CA LYS A 161 -23.31 28.32 -9.68
C LYS A 161 -23.12 26.79 -9.72
N ARG A 162 -21.89 26.33 -9.96
CA ARG A 162 -21.54 24.91 -10.05
C ARG A 162 -21.74 24.18 -8.72
N GLU A 163 -21.31 24.80 -7.62
CA GLU A 163 -21.52 24.24 -6.28
C GLU A 163 -23.00 24.07 -5.97
N CYS A 164 -23.83 25.09 -6.26
CA CYS A 164 -25.28 25.00 -6.09
C CYS A 164 -25.92 23.90 -6.95
N GLN A 165 -25.45 23.72 -8.20
CA GLN A 165 -25.93 22.65 -9.08
C GLN A 165 -25.63 21.27 -8.50
N LEU A 166 -24.39 21.04 -8.04
CA LEU A 166 -24.01 19.76 -7.45
C LEU A 166 -24.71 19.51 -6.11
N SER A 167 -24.81 20.53 -5.24
CA SER A 167 -25.53 20.42 -3.97
C SER A 167 -26.97 19.96 -4.17
N ALA A 168 -27.65 20.50 -5.19
CA ALA A 168 -29.03 20.13 -5.49
C ALA A 168 -29.21 18.65 -5.89
N LEU A 169 -28.16 17.98 -6.39
CA LEU A 169 -28.20 16.55 -6.76
C LEU A 169 -28.18 15.61 -5.55
N PHE A 170 -27.68 16.05 -4.40
CA PHE A 170 -27.34 15.16 -3.29
C PHE A 170 -28.52 14.43 -2.60
N PRO A 171 -29.79 14.84 -2.68
CA PRO A 171 -30.87 13.97 -2.25
C PRO A 171 -31.14 12.83 -3.24
N GLU A 172 -31.07 13.10 -4.54
CA GLU A 172 -31.52 12.18 -5.60
C GLU A 172 -30.44 11.17 -6.01
N ILE A 173 -29.18 11.61 -6.10
CA ILE A 173 -28.05 10.80 -6.59
C ILE A 173 -27.78 9.52 -5.77
N LEU A 174 -28.32 9.44 -4.55
CA LEU A 174 -28.21 8.28 -3.66
C LEU A 174 -29.25 7.18 -3.95
N TYR A 175 -30.31 7.47 -4.69
CA TYR A 175 -31.45 6.57 -4.91
C TYR A 175 -31.65 6.16 -6.37
N ARG A 176 -30.64 6.41 -7.20
CA ARG A 176 -30.65 6.01 -8.61
C ARG A 176 -29.25 5.79 -9.13
N ASP A 177 -29.21 5.14 -10.29
CA ASP A 177 -28.04 5.05 -11.14
C ASP A 177 -27.61 6.46 -11.58
N CYS A 178 -26.30 6.67 -11.67
CA CYS A 178 -25.75 7.85 -12.33
C CYS A 178 -26.16 7.86 -13.81
N ILE A 179 -26.37 9.05 -14.38
CA ILE A 179 -26.77 9.18 -15.80
C ILE A 179 -25.74 9.90 -16.67
N SER A 180 -24.65 10.37 -16.08
CA SER A 180 -23.56 11.07 -16.78
C SER A 180 -22.21 10.80 -16.09
N LEU A 181 -21.11 11.09 -16.80
CA LEU A 181 -19.75 11.02 -16.27
C LEU A 181 -19.57 11.96 -15.07
N ASP A 182 -20.19 13.14 -15.15
CA ASP A 182 -20.12 14.19 -14.14
C ASP A 182 -20.73 13.73 -12.80
N GLU A 183 -21.90 13.09 -12.86
CA GLU A 183 -22.55 12.49 -11.69
C GLU A 183 -21.76 11.30 -11.14
N ALA A 184 -21.22 10.45 -12.03
CA ALA A 184 -20.44 9.30 -11.63
C ALA A 184 -19.20 9.71 -10.82
N ILE A 185 -18.45 10.71 -11.31
CA ILE A 185 -17.31 11.29 -10.60
C ILE A 185 -17.75 11.83 -9.24
N GLN A 186 -18.85 12.59 -9.18
CA GLN A 186 -19.33 13.18 -7.94
C GLN A 186 -19.78 12.12 -6.90
N LYS A 187 -20.46 11.05 -7.33
CA LYS A 187 -20.90 9.95 -6.44
C LYS A 187 -19.71 9.17 -5.89
N ILE A 188 -18.69 8.90 -6.72
CA ILE A 188 -17.42 8.27 -6.26
C ILE A 188 -16.75 9.15 -5.20
N LEU A 189 -16.58 10.45 -5.47
CA LEU A 189 -15.94 11.39 -4.52
C LEU A 189 -16.67 11.46 -3.18
N PHE A 190 -18.00 11.44 -3.22
CA PHE A 190 -18.83 11.46 -2.01
C PHE A 190 -18.56 10.24 -1.14
N TYR A 191 -18.67 9.02 -1.68
CA TYR A 191 -18.44 7.81 -0.88
C TYR A 191 -16.96 7.61 -0.53
N ASN A 192 -16.03 7.94 -1.41
CA ASN A 192 -14.59 7.94 -1.12
C ASN A 192 -14.28 8.80 0.12
N ALA A 193 -14.82 10.02 0.18
CA ALA A 193 -14.69 10.89 1.34
C ALA A 193 -15.25 10.26 2.62
N LEU A 194 -16.41 9.58 2.54
CA LEU A 194 -17.00 8.92 3.70
C LEU A 194 -16.16 7.73 4.19
N PHE A 195 -15.59 6.92 3.29
CA PHE A 195 -14.65 5.85 3.66
C PHE A 195 -13.44 6.39 4.42
N TRP A 196 -12.87 7.51 3.94
CA TRP A 196 -11.81 8.22 4.66
C TRP A 196 -12.29 8.76 6.01
N GLN A 197 -13.50 9.30 6.06
CA GLN A 197 -14.08 9.90 7.26
C GLN A 197 -14.32 8.87 8.38
N VAL A 198 -14.67 7.62 8.03
CA VAL A 198 -14.81 6.50 8.98
C VAL A 198 -13.50 5.75 9.24
N ARG A 199 -12.37 6.25 8.73
CA ARG A 199 -11.01 5.79 8.99
C ARG A 199 -10.67 4.42 8.39
N HIS A 200 -11.22 4.11 7.21
CA HIS A 200 -10.63 3.08 6.38
C HIS A 200 -9.35 3.62 5.74
N TRP A 201 -8.23 2.92 5.92
CA TRP A 201 -6.95 3.31 5.33
C TRP A 201 -6.74 2.63 3.98
N HIS A 202 -5.95 3.25 3.11
CA HIS A 202 -5.60 2.68 1.81
C HIS A 202 -6.82 2.27 0.97
N ASN A 203 -7.73 3.24 0.78
CA ASN A 203 -8.92 3.06 -0.05
C ASN A 203 -8.55 3.11 -1.54
N GLY A 204 -8.48 1.96 -2.20
CA GLY A 204 -8.30 1.89 -3.65
C GLY A 204 -9.49 2.47 -4.41
N LEU A 205 -9.30 2.93 -5.65
CA LEU A 205 -10.39 3.38 -6.54
C LEU A 205 -10.79 2.30 -7.56
N GLY A 206 -9.97 1.26 -7.71
CA GLY A 206 -10.25 0.15 -8.62
C GLY A 206 -10.17 0.56 -10.09
N ARG A 207 -10.99 -0.08 -10.92
CA ARG A 207 -10.95 0.04 -12.40
C ARG A 207 -11.80 1.19 -12.92
N LEU A 208 -11.34 2.41 -12.70
CA LEU A 208 -12.07 3.61 -13.14
C LEU A 208 -12.23 3.68 -14.65
N ASP A 209 -11.27 3.18 -15.42
CA ASP A 209 -11.36 3.09 -16.87
C ASP A 209 -12.48 2.18 -17.37
N LEU A 210 -12.76 1.11 -16.63
CA LEU A 210 -13.86 0.22 -16.96
C LEU A 210 -15.22 0.81 -16.54
N ILE A 211 -15.32 1.31 -15.31
CA ILE A 211 -16.63 1.69 -14.74
C ILE A 211 -17.12 3.07 -15.19
N LEU A 212 -16.22 3.99 -15.57
CA LEU A 212 -16.59 5.34 -16.04
C LEU A 212 -16.86 5.39 -17.55
N ASN A 213 -16.26 4.48 -18.33
CA ASN A 213 -16.36 4.51 -19.79
C ASN A 213 -17.80 4.45 -20.34
N PRO A 214 -18.74 3.66 -19.78
CA PRO A 214 -20.13 3.68 -20.25
C PRO A 214 -20.79 5.05 -20.16
N TYR A 215 -20.54 5.79 -19.07
CA TYR A 215 -21.09 7.13 -18.86
C TYR A 215 -20.45 8.16 -19.79
N TYR A 216 -19.13 8.08 -19.97
CA TYR A 216 -18.41 8.91 -20.93
C TYR A 216 -18.92 8.72 -22.37
N MET A 217 -19.06 7.47 -22.80
CA MET A 217 -19.52 7.16 -24.16
C MET A 217 -20.93 7.68 -24.43
N GLU A 218 -21.82 7.64 -23.44
CA GLU A 218 -23.18 8.18 -23.58
C GLU A 218 -23.19 9.70 -23.62
N ASP A 219 -22.39 10.36 -22.78
CA ASP A 219 -22.27 11.82 -22.78
C ASP A 219 -21.64 12.35 -24.10
N VAL A 220 -20.71 11.60 -24.69
CA VAL A 220 -20.14 11.93 -26.01
C VAL A 220 -21.19 11.76 -27.12
N LYS A 221 -21.94 10.65 -27.12
CA LYS A 221 -23.00 10.41 -28.12
C LYS A 221 -24.09 11.47 -28.09
N SER A 222 -24.44 11.96 -26.90
CA SER A 222 -25.43 13.02 -26.70
C SER A 222 -24.88 14.43 -26.95
N GLY A 223 -23.58 14.57 -27.24
CA GLY A 223 -22.92 15.86 -27.46
C GLY A 223 -22.72 16.71 -26.20
N MET A 224 -22.91 16.13 -25.01
CA MET A 224 -22.71 16.79 -23.73
C MET A 224 -21.23 16.86 -23.32
N GLU A 225 -20.40 15.96 -23.83
CA GLU A 225 -19.00 15.81 -23.45
C GLU A 225 -18.07 15.74 -24.65
N THR A 226 -16.85 16.26 -24.47
CA THR A 226 -15.75 16.11 -25.43
C THR A 226 -14.57 15.45 -24.74
N TYR A 227 -13.64 14.88 -25.50
CA TYR A 227 -12.42 14.26 -24.96
C TYR A 227 -11.67 15.21 -24.00
N GLU A 228 -11.42 16.46 -24.42
CA GLU A 228 -10.69 17.43 -23.60
C GLU A 228 -11.48 17.87 -22.35
N SER A 229 -12.80 18.00 -22.44
CA SER A 229 -13.63 18.35 -21.28
C SER A 229 -13.67 17.20 -20.26
N ALA A 230 -13.82 15.95 -20.70
CA ALA A 230 -13.73 14.77 -19.84
C ALA A 230 -12.35 14.63 -19.19
N LYS A 231 -11.27 14.79 -19.96
CA LYS A 231 -9.88 14.76 -19.43
C LYS A 231 -9.69 15.81 -18.33
N ASN A 232 -10.21 17.02 -18.52
CA ASN A 232 -10.15 18.07 -17.49
C ASN A 232 -10.94 17.70 -16.22
N LYS A 233 -12.12 17.08 -16.35
CA LYS A 233 -12.90 16.57 -15.20
C LYS A 233 -12.14 15.48 -14.44
N LEU A 234 -11.51 14.54 -15.13
CA LEU A 234 -10.70 13.49 -14.51
C LEU A 234 -9.43 14.05 -13.85
N LYS A 235 -8.82 15.08 -14.43
CA LYS A 235 -7.69 15.82 -13.84
C LYS A 235 -8.10 16.50 -12.53
N ASP A 236 -9.23 17.21 -12.54
CA ASP A 236 -9.82 17.82 -11.35
C ASP A 236 -10.13 16.78 -10.25
N PHE A 237 -10.67 15.63 -10.65
CA PHE A 237 -10.89 14.49 -9.76
C PHE A 237 -9.60 13.99 -9.10
N CYS A 238 -8.52 13.77 -9.86
CA CYS A 238 -7.22 13.35 -9.32
C CYS A 238 -6.64 14.38 -8.34
N LEU A 239 -6.68 15.67 -8.68
CA LEU A 239 -6.17 16.75 -7.82
C LEU A 239 -6.94 16.84 -6.50
N LEU A 240 -8.27 16.64 -6.55
CA LEU A 240 -9.12 16.65 -5.37
C LEU A 240 -8.85 15.45 -4.44
N LEU A 241 -8.66 14.26 -5.01
CA LEU A 241 -8.29 13.06 -4.26
C LEU A 241 -6.94 13.19 -3.55
N GLY A 242 -5.98 13.89 -4.16
CA GLY A 242 -4.66 14.18 -3.59
C GLY A 242 -4.66 15.20 -2.44
N ARG A 243 -5.81 15.77 -2.06
CA ARG A 243 -5.88 16.68 -0.89
C ARG A 243 -5.79 15.91 0.42
N HIS A 244 -5.20 16.57 1.42
CA HIS A 244 -5.05 16.06 2.80
C HIS A 244 -4.25 14.75 2.89
N THR A 245 -3.30 14.53 1.98
CA THR A 245 -2.41 13.34 1.95
C THR A 245 -1.81 13.00 3.31
N SER A 246 -1.36 13.99 4.08
CA SER A 246 -0.79 13.78 5.42
C SER A 246 -1.77 13.10 6.38
N PHE A 247 -3.07 13.41 6.28
CA PHE A 247 -4.14 12.84 7.09
C PHE A 247 -4.64 11.50 6.56
N LYS A 248 -4.54 11.27 5.25
CA LYS A 248 -4.90 10.01 4.58
C LYS A 248 -3.80 8.94 4.67
N SER A 249 -2.57 9.32 5.00
CA SER A 249 -1.47 8.37 5.13
C SER A 249 -1.38 7.85 6.57
N PRO A 250 -1.32 6.52 6.82
CA PRO A 250 -1.22 5.99 8.18
C PRO A 250 0.19 6.18 8.76
N GLY A 251 1.23 5.95 7.95
CA GLY A 251 2.64 6.08 8.31
C GLY A 251 3.31 7.29 7.65
N LEU A 252 4.00 7.04 6.53
CA LEU A 252 4.69 8.07 5.76
C LEU A 252 3.72 8.92 4.93
N VAL A 253 3.98 10.22 4.86
CA VAL A 253 3.18 11.12 4.00
C VAL A 253 3.34 10.70 2.54
N GLY A 254 2.21 10.47 1.86
CA GLY A 254 2.14 9.96 0.49
C GLY A 254 1.65 8.52 0.42
N ASP A 255 1.83 7.74 1.49
CA ASP A 255 1.36 6.35 1.57
C ASP A 255 -0.14 6.32 1.86
N THR A 256 -0.96 6.89 0.96
CA THR A 256 -2.41 6.89 1.13
C THR A 256 -3.04 5.58 0.66
N GLY A 257 -2.32 4.76 -0.09
CA GLY A 257 -2.82 3.55 -0.73
C GLY A 257 -3.85 3.76 -1.84
N GLN A 258 -4.26 4.99 -2.18
CA GLN A 258 -5.16 5.21 -3.31
C GLN A 258 -4.48 4.82 -4.63
N TYR A 259 -5.22 4.16 -5.51
CA TYR A 259 -4.74 3.79 -6.84
C TYR A 259 -5.91 3.78 -7.83
N ILE A 260 -5.60 4.03 -9.09
CA ILE A 260 -6.48 3.83 -10.24
C ILE A 260 -5.87 2.70 -11.06
N LEU A 261 -6.65 1.63 -11.26
CA LEU A 261 -6.26 0.50 -12.08
C LEU A 261 -6.73 0.75 -13.51
N LEU A 262 -5.83 0.51 -14.46
CA LEU A 262 -6.04 0.71 -15.88
C LEU A 262 -5.71 -0.56 -16.64
N GLY A 263 -6.28 -0.72 -17.83
CA GLY A 263 -5.93 -1.80 -18.73
C GLY A 263 -6.55 -3.13 -18.31
N GLY A 264 -6.07 -4.19 -18.93
CA GLY A 264 -6.45 -5.58 -18.69
C GLY A 264 -7.73 -6.05 -19.35
N ILE A 265 -8.37 -7.12 -18.87
CA ILE A 265 -9.58 -7.68 -19.51
C ILE A 265 -10.88 -7.37 -18.76
N ASP A 266 -12.02 -7.30 -19.46
CA ASP A 266 -13.36 -7.27 -18.87
C ASP A 266 -13.88 -8.66 -18.48
N ASN A 267 -15.14 -8.76 -18.07
CA ASN A 267 -15.78 -10.02 -17.67
C ASN A 267 -16.01 -10.99 -18.84
N GLU A 268 -15.96 -10.51 -20.08
CA GLU A 268 -16.10 -11.30 -21.31
C GLU A 268 -14.72 -11.71 -21.87
N GLY A 269 -13.63 -11.19 -21.29
CA GLY A 269 -12.26 -11.45 -21.73
C GLY A 269 -11.78 -10.52 -22.85
N ASN A 270 -12.52 -9.45 -23.15
CA ASN A 270 -12.11 -8.42 -24.09
C ASN A 270 -11.09 -7.49 -23.44
N ASN A 271 -10.12 -7.01 -24.22
CA ASN A 271 -9.12 -6.06 -23.72
C ASN A 271 -9.77 -4.70 -23.46
N VAL A 272 -9.49 -4.14 -22.29
CA VAL A 272 -9.93 -2.82 -21.84
C VAL A 272 -8.80 -1.84 -22.13
N ASP A 273 -8.97 -1.11 -23.21
CA ASP A 273 -8.13 0.04 -23.57
C ASP A 273 -9.03 1.03 -24.31
N ASN A 274 -9.45 2.07 -23.59
CA ASN A 274 -10.46 3.02 -24.05
C ASN A 274 -10.02 4.47 -23.80
N ASP A 275 -10.84 5.44 -24.21
CA ASP A 275 -10.53 6.85 -24.06
C ASP A 275 -10.26 7.26 -22.61
N ILE A 276 -10.95 6.67 -21.62
CA ILE A 276 -10.69 6.93 -20.19
C ILE A 276 -9.30 6.38 -19.78
N THR A 277 -8.92 5.20 -20.27
CA THR A 277 -7.57 4.65 -20.09
C THR A 277 -6.51 5.63 -20.62
N ARG A 278 -6.72 6.17 -21.83
CA ARG A 278 -5.80 7.13 -22.46
C ARG A 278 -5.75 8.45 -21.71
N MET A 279 -6.90 9.02 -21.34
CA MET A 279 -6.98 10.26 -20.55
C MET A 279 -6.21 10.16 -19.25
N PHE A 280 -6.36 9.07 -18.47
CA PHE A 280 -5.62 8.94 -17.22
C PHE A 280 -4.10 8.88 -17.44
N LEU A 281 -3.63 8.13 -18.43
CA LEU A 281 -2.20 8.10 -18.75
C LEU A 281 -1.70 9.48 -19.20
N GLU A 282 -2.44 10.19 -20.04
CA GLU A 282 -2.11 11.55 -20.50
C GLU A 282 -2.07 12.54 -19.34
N ILE A 283 -3.05 12.53 -18.44
CA ILE A 283 -3.10 13.42 -17.27
C ILE A 283 -1.81 13.30 -16.45
N PHE A 284 -1.30 12.09 -16.23
CA PHE A 284 -0.09 11.85 -15.44
C PHE A 284 1.22 12.14 -16.22
N THR A 285 1.13 12.41 -17.53
CA THR A 285 2.22 13.08 -18.28
C THR A 285 2.25 14.59 -18.05
N GLU A 286 1.14 15.19 -17.61
CA GLU A 286 1.01 16.64 -17.41
C GLU A 286 1.18 17.05 -15.93
N ILE A 287 0.69 16.24 -14.99
CA ILE A 287 0.69 16.55 -13.56
C ILE A 287 1.77 15.76 -12.81
N LYS A 288 2.41 16.43 -11.85
CA LYS A 288 3.42 15.83 -10.95
C LYS A 288 2.86 15.69 -9.54
N VAL A 289 1.82 14.87 -9.41
CA VAL A 289 1.24 14.53 -8.11
C VAL A 289 1.59 13.09 -7.72
N PRO A 290 1.84 12.82 -6.42
CA PRO A 290 2.14 11.48 -5.96
C PRO A 290 0.90 10.55 -5.89
N ASP A 291 -0.30 11.12 -5.82
CA ASP A 291 -1.52 10.41 -5.48
C ASP A 291 -2.75 11.02 -6.21
N PRO A 292 -3.71 10.22 -6.72
CA PRO A 292 -3.71 8.75 -6.74
C PRO A 292 -2.62 8.22 -7.71
N LYS A 293 -2.14 6.99 -7.48
CA LYS A 293 -1.17 6.36 -8.41
C LYS A 293 -1.87 5.54 -9.48
N LEU A 294 -1.26 5.42 -10.66
CA LEU A 294 -1.77 4.52 -11.70
C LEU A 294 -1.13 3.14 -11.57
N ILE A 295 -1.92 2.09 -11.74
CA ILE A 295 -1.45 0.72 -11.90
C ILE A 295 -2.02 0.21 -13.21
N PHE A 296 -1.19 -0.38 -14.06
CA PHE A 296 -1.58 -0.88 -15.37
C PHE A 296 -1.51 -2.42 -15.39
N ARG A 297 -2.64 -3.05 -15.72
CA ARG A 297 -2.75 -4.49 -15.95
C ARG A 297 -2.32 -4.80 -17.37
N VAL A 298 -1.29 -5.61 -17.51
CA VAL A 298 -0.75 -6.00 -18.82
C VAL A 298 -1.12 -7.44 -19.15
N ASN A 299 -1.42 -7.65 -20.43
CA ASN A 299 -1.65 -8.95 -21.06
C ASN A 299 -1.06 -8.97 -22.49
N ASP A 300 -1.25 -10.09 -23.17
CA ASP A 300 -0.86 -10.31 -24.56
C ASP A 300 -1.61 -9.43 -25.58
N LYS A 301 -2.82 -8.97 -25.24
CA LYS A 301 -3.67 -8.07 -26.05
C LYS A 301 -3.38 -6.58 -25.86
N THR A 302 -2.47 -6.20 -24.97
CA THR A 302 -2.15 -4.79 -24.67
C THR A 302 -1.53 -4.12 -25.91
N PRO A 303 -2.14 -3.05 -26.47
CA PRO A 303 -1.64 -2.41 -27.68
C PRO A 303 -0.26 -1.75 -27.52
N ALA A 304 0.51 -1.68 -28.61
CA ALA A 304 1.87 -1.15 -28.60
C ALA A 304 1.93 0.35 -28.28
N ASP A 305 0.98 1.13 -28.79
CA ASP A 305 0.86 2.57 -28.54
C ASP A 305 0.48 2.86 -27.08
N THR A 306 -0.21 1.95 -26.39
CA THR A 306 -0.50 2.05 -24.95
C THR A 306 0.75 1.85 -24.13
N TRP A 307 1.62 0.91 -24.51
CA TRP A 307 2.94 0.74 -23.91
C TRP A 307 3.77 2.02 -24.03
N ASP A 308 3.80 2.63 -25.22
CA ASP A 308 4.52 3.88 -25.46
C ASP A 308 3.98 5.01 -24.55
N LEU A 309 2.66 5.10 -24.40
CA LEU A 309 2.03 6.09 -23.52
C LEU A 309 2.34 5.83 -22.03
N CYS A 310 2.36 4.58 -21.58
CA CYS A 310 2.76 4.23 -20.21
C CYS A 310 4.22 4.61 -19.92
N ILE A 311 5.14 4.35 -20.85
CA ILE A 311 6.55 4.74 -20.68
C ILE A 311 6.71 6.26 -20.71
N LYS A 312 5.99 6.96 -21.60
CA LYS A 312 5.95 8.43 -21.61
C LYS A 312 5.44 9.01 -20.30
N CYS A 313 4.43 8.39 -19.68
CA CYS A 313 3.93 8.75 -18.36
C CYS A 313 5.03 8.63 -17.29
N LEU A 314 5.77 7.52 -17.28
CA LEU A 314 6.89 7.32 -16.36
C LEU A 314 8.02 8.33 -16.55
N SER A 315 8.34 8.69 -17.80
CA SER A 315 9.38 9.67 -18.11
C SER A 315 9.13 11.06 -17.53
N ASN A 316 7.89 11.41 -17.17
CA ASN A 316 7.57 12.67 -16.49
C ASN A 316 7.99 12.70 -15.00
N GLY A 317 8.43 11.55 -14.45
CA GLY A 317 8.90 11.44 -13.07
C GLY A 317 7.78 11.37 -12.03
N CYS A 318 6.54 11.07 -12.43
CA CYS A 318 5.40 10.90 -11.50
C CYS A 318 5.39 9.52 -10.80
N GLY A 319 6.25 8.59 -11.24
CA GLY A 319 6.36 7.24 -10.68
C GLY A 319 5.14 6.34 -10.96
N SER A 320 4.35 6.68 -11.99
CA SER A 320 3.19 5.93 -12.48
C SER A 320 3.32 5.68 -13.99
N PRO A 321 2.77 4.58 -14.54
CA PRO A 321 2.12 3.50 -13.82
C PRO A 321 3.08 2.46 -13.24
N LEU A 322 2.62 1.69 -12.26
CA LEU A 322 3.18 0.36 -11.96
C LEU A 322 2.61 -0.65 -12.96
N PHE A 323 3.32 -1.72 -13.26
CA PHE A 323 2.82 -2.78 -14.14
C PHE A 323 2.59 -4.08 -13.37
N MET A 324 1.54 -4.81 -13.74
CA MET A 324 1.27 -6.16 -13.23
C MET A 324 0.84 -7.11 -14.34
N ASN A 325 1.32 -8.35 -14.24
CA ASN A 325 0.96 -9.42 -15.16
C ASN A 325 -0.38 -10.01 -14.80
N GLU A 326 -1.45 -9.56 -15.46
CA GLU A 326 -2.78 -9.98 -15.04
C GLU A 326 -3.00 -11.47 -15.24
N THR A 327 -2.51 -12.05 -16.34
CA THR A 327 -2.73 -13.46 -16.68
C THR A 327 -2.10 -14.35 -15.62
N LEU A 328 -0.82 -14.12 -15.31
CA LEU A 328 -0.10 -14.88 -14.30
C LEU A 328 -0.74 -14.73 -12.90
N ILE A 329 -1.12 -13.50 -12.54
CA ILE A 329 -1.73 -13.22 -11.23
C ILE A 329 -3.10 -13.88 -11.12
N MET A 330 -3.95 -13.77 -12.14
CA MET A 330 -5.28 -14.39 -12.17
C MET A 330 -5.18 -15.92 -12.08
N ASP A 331 -4.25 -16.53 -12.81
CA ASP A 331 -4.02 -17.98 -12.72
C ASP A 331 -3.59 -18.41 -11.32
N ASN A 332 -2.68 -17.66 -10.68
CA ASN A 332 -2.27 -17.94 -9.30
C ASN A 332 -3.40 -17.68 -8.30
N MET A 333 -4.25 -16.67 -8.50
CA MET A 333 -5.46 -16.46 -7.70
C MET A 333 -6.39 -17.67 -7.76
N VAL A 334 -6.66 -18.21 -8.96
CA VAL A 334 -7.52 -19.40 -9.10
C VAL A 334 -6.90 -20.60 -8.38
N LYS A 335 -5.59 -20.84 -8.56
CA LYS A 335 -4.88 -21.94 -7.87
C LYS A 335 -4.90 -21.79 -6.34
N PHE A 336 -4.84 -20.57 -5.82
CA PHE A 336 -4.90 -20.29 -4.39
C PHE A 336 -6.30 -20.49 -3.79
N GLY A 337 -7.36 -20.42 -4.59
CA GLY A 337 -8.74 -20.64 -4.16
C GLY A 337 -9.70 -19.49 -4.41
N TYR A 338 -9.32 -18.49 -5.23
CA TYR A 338 -10.29 -17.54 -5.75
C TYR A 338 -11.15 -18.18 -6.86
N GLY A 339 -12.42 -17.80 -6.94
CA GLY A 339 -13.33 -18.28 -7.98
C GLY A 339 -12.93 -17.77 -9.36
N ARG A 340 -12.94 -18.66 -10.37
CA ARG A 340 -12.55 -18.32 -11.75
C ARG A 340 -13.44 -17.23 -12.36
N GLU A 341 -14.70 -17.20 -11.95
CA GLU A 341 -15.72 -16.23 -12.34
C GLU A 341 -15.47 -14.83 -11.77
N ASP A 342 -14.62 -14.69 -10.75
CA ASP A 342 -14.38 -13.43 -10.03
C ASP A 342 -13.05 -12.78 -10.40
N VAL A 343 -12.04 -13.57 -10.78
CA VAL A 343 -10.65 -13.08 -10.96
C VAL A 343 -10.48 -12.08 -12.10
N TRP A 344 -11.42 -12.00 -13.06
CA TRP A 344 -11.38 -10.97 -14.11
C TRP A 344 -11.42 -9.55 -13.51
N ASN A 345 -12.10 -9.39 -12.36
CA ASN A 345 -12.16 -8.15 -11.59
C ASN A 345 -11.00 -8.03 -10.59
N LEU A 346 -9.82 -8.52 -10.99
CA LEU A 346 -8.55 -8.33 -10.30
C LEU A 346 -8.31 -6.84 -10.05
N GLY A 347 -8.06 -6.51 -8.79
CA GLY A 347 -7.51 -5.25 -8.31
C GLY A 347 -6.36 -5.47 -7.34
N THR A 348 -5.96 -4.41 -6.64
CA THR A 348 -4.91 -4.48 -5.62
C THR A 348 -5.38 -3.94 -4.28
N SER A 349 -4.65 -4.31 -3.25
CA SER A 349 -4.79 -3.77 -1.91
C SER A 349 -3.70 -2.72 -1.75
N ALA A 350 -4.02 -1.46 -2.01
CA ALA A 350 -3.06 -0.37 -2.06
C ALA A 350 -2.05 -0.43 -3.21
N CYS A 351 -1.00 -1.25 -3.11
CA CYS A 351 0.18 -1.13 -3.94
C CYS A 351 0.23 -2.21 -5.02
N TRP A 352 0.25 -3.47 -4.64
CA TRP A 352 0.52 -4.59 -5.55
C TRP A 352 -0.18 -5.89 -5.16
N GLU A 353 -0.77 -5.96 -3.98
CA GLU A 353 -1.28 -7.19 -3.39
C GLU A 353 -2.62 -7.57 -4.03
N PRO A 354 -2.70 -8.69 -4.79
CA PRO A 354 -3.91 -9.01 -5.55
C PRO A 354 -5.14 -9.25 -4.68
N LEU A 355 -6.29 -8.76 -5.13
CA LEU A 355 -7.61 -9.05 -4.58
C LEU A 355 -8.69 -8.97 -5.66
N VAL A 356 -9.90 -9.43 -5.34
CA VAL A 356 -11.09 -9.20 -6.18
C VAL A 356 -11.83 -7.97 -5.67
N ILE A 357 -11.96 -6.95 -6.52
CA ILE A 357 -12.62 -5.68 -6.17
C ILE A 357 -14.07 -5.96 -5.77
N GLY A 358 -14.53 -5.35 -4.67
CA GLY A 358 -15.92 -5.45 -4.22
C GLY A 358 -16.33 -6.78 -3.57
N ARG A 359 -15.44 -7.79 -3.53
CA ARG A 359 -15.70 -9.10 -2.92
C ARG A 359 -14.59 -9.57 -1.97
N SER A 360 -13.66 -8.69 -1.63
CA SER A 360 -12.48 -9.02 -0.84
C SER A 360 -12.28 -8.04 0.31
N SER A 361 -12.27 -8.57 1.53
CA SER A 361 -11.80 -7.89 2.75
C SER A 361 -10.41 -8.41 3.15
N CYS A 362 -9.62 -8.84 2.16
CA CYS A 362 -8.29 -9.38 2.39
C CYS A 362 -7.39 -8.36 3.08
N GLN A 363 -6.76 -8.77 4.18
CA GLN A 363 -5.80 -7.95 4.92
C GLN A 363 -4.41 -8.44 4.53
N ASN A 364 -3.79 -7.75 3.57
CA ASN A 364 -2.59 -8.26 2.91
C ASN A 364 -1.28 -7.91 3.62
N ASN A 365 -1.25 -6.88 4.48
CA ASN A 365 -0.05 -6.50 5.24
C ASN A 365 -0.28 -6.36 6.77
N PRO A 366 -1.05 -7.26 7.44
CA PRO A 366 -1.37 -7.13 8.86
C PRO A 366 -0.22 -7.54 9.79
N PHE A 367 0.74 -8.32 9.29
CA PHE A 367 1.80 -8.91 10.10
C PHE A 367 3.10 -8.12 10.03
N ARG A 368 3.98 -8.38 11.01
CA ARG A 368 5.39 -8.03 10.86
C ARG A 368 5.98 -8.93 9.76
N SER A 369 6.76 -8.34 8.86
CA SER A 369 7.45 -9.12 7.81
C SER A 369 8.41 -10.17 8.41
N ILE A 370 8.49 -11.32 7.74
CA ILE A 370 9.45 -12.39 8.01
C ILE A 370 10.81 -11.91 7.52
N VAL A 371 11.80 -11.80 8.42
CA VAL A 371 13.15 -11.34 8.06
C VAL A 371 13.97 -12.56 7.67
N ALA A 372 14.21 -12.76 6.39
CA ALA A 372 14.87 -13.95 5.87
C ALA A 372 16.27 -14.15 6.48
N CYS A 373 17.02 -13.05 6.68
CA CYS A 373 18.37 -13.08 7.23
C CYS A 373 18.45 -13.59 8.68
N ASP A 374 17.36 -13.52 9.45
CA ASP A 374 17.36 -13.98 10.85
C ASP A 374 17.60 -15.50 10.91
N SER A 375 17.17 -16.25 9.88
CA SER A 375 17.41 -17.70 9.78
C SER A 375 18.91 -18.04 9.74
N LEU A 376 19.71 -17.31 8.96
CA LEU A 376 21.15 -17.52 8.87
C LEU A 376 21.86 -17.09 10.16
N ASP A 377 21.46 -15.96 10.74
CA ASP A 377 22.00 -15.50 12.02
C ASP A 377 21.73 -16.51 13.15
N HIS A 378 20.52 -17.08 13.23
CA HIS A 378 20.17 -18.13 14.18
C HIS A 378 21.03 -19.39 14.01
N VAL A 379 21.23 -19.86 12.77
CA VAL A 379 22.07 -21.03 12.48
C VAL A 379 23.53 -20.80 12.88
N LEU A 380 24.09 -19.63 12.54
CA LEU A 380 25.49 -19.31 12.85
C LEU A 380 25.71 -19.11 14.37
N LYS A 381 24.78 -18.48 15.08
CA LYS A 381 24.81 -18.31 16.54
C LYS A 381 24.69 -19.63 17.30
N GLY A 382 24.05 -20.64 16.71
CA GLY A 382 24.00 -21.99 17.28
C GLY A 382 25.37 -22.66 17.42
N GLY A 383 26.43 -22.12 16.81
CA GLY A 383 27.81 -22.59 16.99
C GLY A 383 28.13 -23.94 16.31
N LYS A 384 27.16 -24.52 15.60
CA LYS A 384 27.34 -25.77 14.83
C LYS A 384 28.28 -25.51 13.66
N ASN A 385 29.33 -26.33 13.53
CA ASN A 385 30.17 -26.35 12.33
C ASN A 385 29.52 -27.23 11.26
N PHE A 386 29.76 -26.89 10.00
CA PHE A 386 29.19 -27.56 8.84
C PHE A 386 30.32 -27.97 7.90
N ASP A 387 30.32 -29.23 7.48
CA ASP A 387 31.36 -29.77 6.60
C ASP A 387 31.11 -29.42 5.13
N THR A 388 29.85 -29.13 4.77
CA THR A 388 29.42 -28.80 3.41
C THR A 388 28.44 -27.63 3.38
N PHE A 389 28.42 -26.88 2.27
CA PHE A 389 27.45 -25.82 2.04
C PHE A 389 26.00 -26.35 2.10
N ASP A 390 25.72 -27.51 1.52
CA ASP A 390 24.37 -28.09 1.51
C ASP A 390 23.84 -28.40 2.91
N SER A 391 24.72 -28.83 3.83
CA SER A 391 24.35 -29.06 5.23
C SER A 391 24.02 -27.76 5.96
N LEU A 392 24.73 -26.67 5.66
CA LEU A 392 24.44 -25.32 6.17
C LEU A 392 23.14 -24.79 5.57
N LEU A 393 22.96 -24.88 4.26
CA LEU A 393 21.76 -24.43 3.56
C LEU A 393 20.51 -25.16 4.09
N SER A 394 20.61 -26.45 4.36
CA SER A 394 19.51 -27.24 4.95
C SER A 394 19.12 -26.71 6.33
N ALA A 395 20.10 -26.44 7.21
CA ALA A 395 19.83 -25.85 8.52
C ALA A 395 19.23 -24.44 8.42
N VAL A 396 19.66 -23.63 7.44
CA VAL A 396 19.08 -22.30 7.18
C VAL A 396 17.64 -22.40 6.72
N LYS A 397 17.30 -23.35 5.84
CA LYS A 397 15.91 -23.60 5.43
C LYS A 397 15.05 -24.05 6.61
N GLU A 398 15.55 -24.94 7.46
CA GLU A 398 14.83 -25.35 8.68
C GLU A 398 14.56 -24.17 9.61
N ALA A 399 15.56 -23.32 9.84
CA ALA A 399 15.40 -22.10 10.64
C ALA A 399 14.41 -21.11 9.98
N LEU A 400 14.50 -20.90 8.67
CA LEU A 400 13.60 -20.02 7.93
C LEU A 400 12.15 -20.49 8.04
N ALA A 401 11.89 -21.79 7.86
CA ALA A 401 10.56 -22.38 8.01
C ALA A 401 10.02 -22.21 9.45
N ALA A 402 10.89 -22.26 10.47
CA ALA A 402 10.51 -22.06 11.86
C ALA A 402 10.12 -20.60 12.20
N GLU A 403 10.67 -19.61 11.49
CA GLU A 403 10.33 -18.19 11.69
C GLU A 403 8.93 -17.83 11.13
N VAL A 404 8.49 -18.50 10.06
CA VAL A 404 7.21 -18.21 9.37
C VAL A 404 5.99 -18.25 10.31
N PRO A 405 5.73 -19.30 11.09
CA PRO A 405 4.55 -19.35 11.96
C PRO A 405 4.59 -18.32 13.10
N LEU A 406 5.74 -17.74 13.44
CA LEU A 406 5.87 -16.80 14.55
C LEU A 406 5.26 -15.42 14.25
N VAL A 407 5.12 -15.05 12.97
CA VAL A 407 4.55 -13.74 12.59
C VAL A 407 3.05 -13.77 12.34
N VAL A 408 2.50 -14.94 12.01
CA VAL A 408 1.09 -15.12 11.66
C VAL A 408 0.27 -15.25 12.95
N LYS A 409 -0.77 -14.42 13.08
CA LYS A 409 -1.65 -14.41 14.26
C LYS A 409 -3.05 -13.92 13.91
N ASP A 410 -4.02 -14.32 14.71
CA ASP A 410 -5.36 -13.75 14.64
C ASP A 410 -5.36 -12.29 15.09
N LEU A 411 -6.11 -11.45 14.39
CA LEU A 411 -6.32 -10.05 14.71
C LEU A 411 -7.81 -9.75 14.79
N ASP A 412 -8.21 -8.89 15.72
CA ASP A 412 -9.57 -8.35 15.77
C ASP A 412 -9.64 -7.12 14.86
N TYR A 413 -10.47 -7.17 13.82
CA TYR A 413 -10.57 -6.11 12.82
C TYR A 413 -11.79 -5.24 13.07
N ASP A 414 -11.66 -3.95 12.75
CA ASP A 414 -12.77 -3.01 12.76
C ASP A 414 -13.89 -3.44 11.81
N TYR A 415 -15.12 -3.07 12.13
CA TYR A 415 -16.30 -3.34 11.34
C TYR A 415 -16.48 -2.27 10.27
N SER A 416 -17.12 -2.61 9.15
CA SER A 416 -17.45 -1.66 8.11
C SER A 416 -18.87 -1.80 7.56
N PRO A 417 -19.87 -1.26 8.29
CA PRO A 417 -21.23 -1.18 7.78
C PRO A 417 -21.30 -0.39 6.47
N LEU A 418 -20.45 0.63 6.29
CA LEU A 418 -20.43 1.45 5.07
C LEU A 418 -19.96 0.67 3.84
N MET A 419 -18.95 -0.21 3.96
CA MET A 419 -18.54 -1.09 2.87
C MET A 419 -19.58 -2.17 2.59
N SER A 420 -20.19 -2.70 3.65
CA SER A 420 -21.22 -3.74 3.58
C SER A 420 -22.46 -3.31 2.78
N LEU A 421 -22.73 -2.01 2.63
CA LEU A 421 -23.80 -1.49 1.76
C LEU A 421 -23.61 -1.83 0.28
N PHE A 422 -22.37 -1.98 -0.16
CA PHE A 422 -22.01 -2.16 -1.58
C PHE A 422 -21.48 -3.57 -1.87
N ASP A 423 -21.64 -4.50 -0.92
CA ASP A 423 -21.22 -5.89 -1.08
C ASP A 423 -22.45 -6.81 -0.98
N SER A 424 -22.81 -7.41 -2.11
CA SER A 424 -23.99 -8.29 -2.22
C SER A 424 -23.91 -9.54 -1.34
N ASP A 425 -22.70 -10.05 -1.08
CA ASP A 425 -22.50 -11.20 -0.18
C ASP A 425 -22.78 -10.79 1.28
N CYS A 426 -22.44 -9.56 1.67
CA CYS A 426 -22.73 -9.02 2.99
C CYS A 426 -24.25 -8.85 3.23
N LEU A 427 -24.95 -8.26 2.25
CA LEU A 427 -26.39 -8.05 2.30
C LEU A 427 -27.17 -9.38 2.35
N SER A 428 -26.78 -10.36 1.53
CA SER A 428 -27.44 -11.67 1.49
C SER A 428 -27.18 -12.50 2.76
N LYS A 429 -25.96 -12.49 3.30
CA LYS A 429 -25.61 -13.26 4.51
C LYS A 429 -26.01 -12.56 5.82
N GLY A 430 -26.33 -11.27 5.78
CA GLY A 430 -26.63 -10.49 6.99
C GLY A 430 -25.41 -10.35 7.91
N ARG A 431 -24.21 -10.18 7.33
CA ARG A 431 -22.94 -10.07 8.07
C ARG A 431 -22.05 -8.96 7.52
N ASP A 432 -21.22 -8.40 8.39
CA ASP A 432 -20.32 -7.30 8.06
C ASP A 432 -19.17 -7.71 7.13
N PHE A 433 -18.77 -6.78 6.28
CA PHE A 433 -17.69 -6.87 5.30
C PHE A 433 -16.40 -7.47 5.85
N SER A 434 -15.96 -7.08 7.04
CA SER A 434 -14.74 -7.63 7.66
C SER A 434 -14.99 -8.84 8.57
N HIS A 435 -16.25 -9.18 8.82
CA HIS A 435 -16.66 -10.26 9.74
C HIS A 435 -17.54 -11.30 9.04
N LYS A 436 -16.96 -12.03 8.08
CA LYS A 436 -17.59 -13.14 7.34
C LYS A 436 -18.76 -12.75 6.43
N GLY A 437 -18.90 -11.47 6.09
CA GLY A 437 -19.86 -10.98 5.08
C GLY A 437 -19.37 -11.25 3.65
N THR A 438 -18.17 -10.79 3.32
CA THR A 438 -17.65 -10.88 1.95
C THR A 438 -17.14 -12.30 1.59
N LYS A 439 -16.85 -12.55 0.30
CA LYS A 439 -16.42 -13.88 -0.20
C LYS A 439 -14.97 -14.20 0.15
N TYR A 440 -14.05 -13.26 -0.04
CA TYR A 440 -12.61 -13.48 0.18
C TYR A 440 -12.08 -12.67 1.36
N MET A 441 -11.45 -13.34 2.33
CA MET A 441 -10.91 -12.73 3.56
C MET A 441 -9.51 -13.26 3.91
N TYR A 442 -8.70 -13.54 2.88
CA TYR A 442 -7.35 -14.04 3.06
C TYR A 442 -6.44 -13.02 3.76
N GLN A 443 -5.36 -13.50 4.36
CA GLN A 443 -4.35 -12.65 4.99
C GLN A 443 -3.00 -12.81 4.33
N GLY A 444 -2.21 -11.73 4.31
CA GLY A 444 -0.91 -11.70 3.65
C GLY A 444 0.27 -11.54 4.61
N ALA A 445 1.27 -12.39 4.46
CA ALA A 445 2.60 -12.20 5.04
C ALA A 445 3.56 -11.60 4.01
N GLN A 446 4.65 -10.97 4.46
CA GLN A 446 5.72 -10.54 3.56
C GLN A 446 7.06 -11.12 3.99
N LEU A 447 7.88 -11.47 3.02
CA LEU A 447 9.28 -11.82 3.19
C LEU A 447 10.15 -10.57 2.97
N LEU A 448 11.03 -10.28 3.91
CA LEU A 448 11.97 -9.16 3.86
C LEU A 448 13.40 -9.70 3.83
N GLY A 449 14.27 -9.09 3.03
CA GLY A 449 15.71 -9.39 3.03
C GLY A 449 16.09 -10.65 2.26
N LEU A 450 15.24 -11.17 1.37
CA LEU A 450 15.61 -12.29 0.49
C LEU A 450 16.89 -12.00 -0.32
N PRO A 451 17.07 -10.82 -0.96
CA PRO A 451 18.31 -10.52 -1.67
C PRO A 451 19.55 -10.57 -0.76
N ASN A 452 19.43 -10.06 0.46
CA ASN A 452 20.51 -10.03 1.44
C ASN A 452 20.88 -11.46 1.91
N LEU A 453 19.89 -12.32 2.13
CA LEU A 453 20.10 -13.72 2.50
C LEU A 453 20.79 -14.50 1.37
N VAL A 454 20.29 -14.37 0.14
CA VAL A 454 20.85 -15.06 -1.03
C VAL A 454 22.32 -14.65 -1.24
N ASN A 455 22.62 -13.35 -1.24
CA ASN A 455 24.00 -12.87 -1.37
C ASN A 455 24.89 -13.35 -0.21
N SER A 456 24.37 -13.38 1.02
CA SER A 456 25.11 -13.91 2.18
C SER A 456 25.46 -15.39 2.01
N LEU A 457 24.52 -16.20 1.50
CA LEU A 457 24.73 -17.63 1.26
C LEU A 457 25.71 -17.89 0.11
N LEU A 458 25.62 -17.12 -0.98
CA LEU A 458 26.57 -17.20 -2.09
C LEU A 458 28.00 -16.83 -1.65
N ASN A 459 28.14 -15.80 -0.82
CA ASN A 459 29.43 -15.42 -0.24
C ASN A 459 29.98 -16.51 0.71
N ILE A 460 29.13 -17.15 1.52
CA ILE A 460 29.55 -18.30 2.34
C ILE A 460 30.02 -19.44 1.44
N LYS A 461 29.23 -19.80 0.42
CA LYS A 461 29.58 -20.88 -0.49
C LYS A 461 30.95 -20.65 -1.14
N GLU A 462 31.13 -19.49 -1.76
CA GLU A 462 32.35 -19.12 -2.47
C GLU A 462 33.56 -19.02 -1.53
N TYR A 463 33.46 -18.22 -0.47
CA TYR A 463 34.64 -17.84 0.32
C TYR A 463 34.93 -18.76 1.49
N VAL A 464 33.95 -19.50 2.00
CA VAL A 464 34.14 -20.46 3.10
C VAL A 464 34.36 -21.87 2.56
N PHE A 465 33.49 -22.35 1.67
CA PHE A 465 33.52 -23.74 1.22
C PHE A 465 34.38 -23.95 -0.03
N ASP A 466 34.19 -23.13 -1.07
CA ASP A 466 34.86 -23.35 -2.37
C ASP A 466 36.32 -22.88 -2.34
N ARG A 467 36.59 -21.67 -1.83
CA ARG A 467 37.93 -21.06 -1.80
C ARG A 467 38.65 -21.11 -0.45
N GLN A 468 37.93 -21.40 0.63
CA GLN A 468 38.48 -21.51 1.98
C GLN A 468 39.32 -20.29 2.44
N LEU A 469 38.90 -19.09 2.03
CA LEU A 469 39.54 -17.82 2.41
C LEU A 469 39.03 -17.26 3.75
N VAL A 470 37.83 -17.68 4.15
CA VAL A 470 37.11 -17.21 5.33
C VAL A 470 36.59 -18.42 6.10
N THR A 471 36.58 -18.38 7.42
CA THR A 471 35.98 -19.46 8.24
C THR A 471 34.55 -19.11 8.69
N LEU A 472 33.76 -20.10 9.10
CA LEU A 472 32.46 -19.82 9.74
C LEU A 472 32.61 -19.02 11.04
N ASP A 473 33.74 -19.13 11.75
CA ASP A 473 34.03 -18.33 12.93
C ASP A 473 34.30 -16.85 12.58
N ASP A 474 34.96 -16.59 11.45
CA ASP A 474 35.08 -15.24 10.92
C ASP A 474 33.70 -14.66 10.60
N CYS A 475 32.82 -15.44 9.94
CA CYS A 475 31.44 -15.04 9.66
C CYS A 475 30.67 -14.69 10.94
N ARG A 476 30.76 -15.52 11.98
CA ARG A 476 30.14 -15.26 13.30
C ARG A 476 30.69 -13.97 13.93
N SER A 477 32.01 -13.77 13.84
CA SER A 477 32.69 -12.59 14.38
C SER A 477 32.25 -11.30 13.70
N VAL A 478 32.16 -11.27 12.37
CA VAL A 478 31.75 -10.05 11.64
C VAL A 478 30.29 -9.67 11.88
N ILE A 479 29.39 -10.65 12.00
CA ILE A 479 27.98 -10.40 12.35
C ILE A 479 27.89 -9.79 13.75
N LYS A 480 28.61 -10.37 14.71
CA LYS A 480 28.61 -9.93 16.12
C LYS A 480 29.21 -8.54 16.30
N ASN A 481 30.32 -8.27 15.62
CA ASN A 481 31.11 -7.04 15.80
C ASN A 481 30.82 -6.00 14.70
N ASN A 482 29.81 -6.21 13.86
CA ASN A 482 29.43 -5.26 12.81
C ASN A 482 30.59 -4.86 11.88
N TYR A 483 31.40 -5.84 11.46
CA TYR A 483 32.63 -5.64 10.67
C TYR A 483 33.73 -4.78 11.33
N GLU A 484 33.62 -4.43 12.62
CA GLU A 484 34.65 -3.67 13.33
C GLU A 484 35.98 -4.44 13.33
N GLY A 485 37.04 -3.79 12.84
CA GLY A 485 38.36 -4.41 12.68
C GLY A 485 38.49 -5.42 11.53
N ARG A 486 37.42 -5.66 10.75
CA ARG A 486 37.38 -6.61 9.62
C ARG A 486 36.74 -6.02 8.35
N GLU A 487 37.10 -4.78 8.03
CA GLU A 487 36.63 -4.11 6.80
C GLU A 487 37.17 -4.81 5.54
N ASP A 488 38.29 -5.53 5.63
CA ASP A 488 38.81 -6.43 4.59
C ASP A 488 37.76 -7.46 4.16
N LEU A 489 37.12 -8.13 5.13
CA LEU A 489 36.04 -9.09 4.86
C LEU A 489 34.79 -8.41 4.31
N ARG A 490 34.48 -7.21 4.79
CA ARG A 490 33.36 -6.45 4.25
C ARG A 490 33.57 -6.13 2.77
N GLN A 491 34.76 -5.66 2.39
CA GLN A 491 35.09 -5.39 1.00
C GLN A 491 35.10 -6.67 0.17
N LEU A 492 35.56 -7.80 0.72
CA LEU A 492 35.47 -9.10 0.06
C LEU A 492 34.02 -9.50 -0.25
N PHE A 493 33.11 -9.33 0.71
CA PHE A 493 31.68 -9.66 0.53
C PHE A 493 30.92 -8.66 -0.35
N LEU A 494 31.34 -7.40 -0.35
CA LEU A 494 30.81 -6.37 -1.26
C LEU A 494 31.34 -6.55 -2.68
N ALA A 495 32.53 -7.14 -2.86
CA ALA A 495 33.17 -7.30 -4.15
C ALA A 495 32.20 -7.90 -5.17
N THR A 496 32.23 -7.34 -6.38
CA THR A 496 31.40 -7.81 -7.48
C THR A 496 31.92 -9.16 -7.95
N ASN A 497 31.11 -10.20 -7.79
CA ASN A 497 31.26 -11.45 -8.52
C ASN A 497 30.01 -11.60 -9.42
N ASP A 498 30.11 -12.43 -10.45
CA ASP A 498 29.02 -12.64 -11.42
C ASP A 498 27.80 -13.38 -10.81
N ARG A 499 27.82 -13.68 -9.51
CA ARG A 499 26.86 -14.54 -8.81
C ARG A 499 26.24 -13.79 -7.64
N LYS A 500 25.35 -12.86 -7.95
CA LYS A 500 24.55 -12.13 -6.96
C LYS A 500 23.06 -12.20 -7.29
N PHE A 501 22.23 -11.96 -6.28
CA PHE A 501 20.79 -11.81 -6.44
C PHE A 501 20.47 -10.78 -7.54
N GLY A 502 19.64 -11.20 -8.51
CA GLY A 502 19.41 -10.44 -9.75
C GLY A 502 20.07 -11.05 -10.99
N SER A 503 21.06 -11.95 -10.82
CA SER A 503 21.68 -12.66 -11.94
C SER A 503 20.82 -13.83 -12.41
N ALA A 504 20.71 -13.99 -13.73
CA ALA A 504 19.95 -15.09 -14.34
C ALA A 504 20.74 -16.42 -14.43
N SER A 505 21.82 -16.56 -13.65
CA SER A 505 22.57 -17.81 -13.56
C SER A 505 21.80 -18.90 -12.81
N THR A 506 21.97 -20.15 -13.24
CA THR A 506 21.25 -21.32 -12.68
C THR A 506 21.47 -21.45 -11.17
N GLU A 507 22.69 -21.26 -10.69
CA GLU A 507 23.01 -21.35 -9.25
C GLU A 507 22.22 -20.33 -8.41
N VAL A 508 22.10 -19.09 -8.88
CA VAL A 508 21.35 -18.03 -8.17
C VAL A 508 19.85 -18.30 -8.22
N LEU A 509 19.32 -18.70 -9.38
CA LEU A 509 17.91 -19.05 -9.55
C LEU A 509 17.51 -20.25 -8.66
N ASP A 510 18.29 -21.33 -8.70
CA ASP A 510 18.03 -22.54 -7.90
C ASP A 510 18.04 -22.24 -6.39
N LEU A 511 18.98 -21.40 -5.94
CA LEU A 511 19.03 -20.99 -4.53
C LEU A 511 17.82 -20.13 -4.14
N CYS A 512 17.42 -19.18 -5.00
CA CYS A 512 16.23 -18.36 -4.75
C CYS A 512 14.97 -19.21 -4.70
N ASN A 513 14.76 -20.09 -5.68
CA ASN A 513 13.57 -20.93 -5.77
C ASN A 513 13.49 -21.91 -4.58
N GLN A 514 14.61 -22.50 -4.14
CA GLN A 514 14.63 -23.32 -2.93
C GLN A 514 14.20 -22.57 -1.65
N LEU A 515 14.60 -21.31 -1.51
CA LEU A 515 14.21 -20.49 -0.35
C LEU A 515 12.76 -20.02 -0.44
N ILE A 516 12.29 -19.66 -1.65
CA ILE A 516 10.89 -19.30 -1.91
C ILE A 516 9.97 -20.50 -1.62
N ASP A 517 10.33 -21.69 -2.11
CA ASP A 517 9.60 -22.93 -1.85
C ASP A 517 9.58 -23.27 -0.37
N CYS A 518 10.70 -23.08 0.34
CA CYS A 518 10.76 -23.29 1.78
C CYS A 518 9.72 -22.43 2.52
N VAL A 519 9.62 -21.15 2.18
CA VAL A 519 8.61 -20.24 2.77
C VAL A 519 7.20 -20.65 2.32
N SER A 520 7.02 -21.01 1.06
CA SER A 520 5.73 -21.47 0.52
C SER A 520 5.15 -22.65 1.31
N HIS A 521 5.95 -23.71 1.52
CA HIS A 521 5.52 -24.89 2.28
C HIS A 521 5.27 -24.56 3.76
N ALA A 522 6.04 -23.64 4.34
CA ALA A 522 5.84 -23.23 5.73
C ALA A 522 4.56 -22.38 5.93
N VAL A 523 4.17 -21.59 4.92
CA VAL A 523 2.95 -20.76 4.94
C VAL A 523 1.68 -21.56 4.64
N GLU A 524 1.76 -22.53 3.73
CA GLU A 524 0.62 -23.32 3.24
C GLU A 524 -0.35 -23.86 4.32
N PRO A 525 0.11 -24.46 5.44
CA PRO A 525 -0.81 -24.97 6.46
C PRO A 525 -1.38 -23.88 7.37
N LEU A 526 -0.88 -22.65 7.31
CA LEU A 526 -1.21 -21.58 8.25
C LEU A 526 -2.57 -20.95 7.93
N LYS A 527 -3.28 -20.59 9.00
CA LYS A 527 -4.52 -19.83 8.94
C LYS A 527 -4.47 -18.65 9.89
N ALA A 528 -5.11 -17.56 9.48
CA ALA A 528 -5.34 -16.38 10.31
C ALA A 528 -6.81 -15.96 10.20
N ASN A 529 -7.45 -15.76 11.35
CA ASN A 529 -8.89 -15.59 11.53
C ASN A 529 -9.72 -16.68 10.82
N GLY A 530 -9.17 -17.90 10.75
CA GLY A 530 -9.78 -19.04 10.07
C GLY A 530 -9.62 -19.10 8.55
N ASN A 531 -8.94 -18.13 7.93
CA ASN A 531 -8.71 -18.07 6.49
C ASN A 531 -7.26 -18.44 6.13
N ALA A 532 -7.04 -18.94 4.91
CA ALA A 532 -5.70 -19.25 4.41
C ALA A 532 -4.83 -17.99 4.35
N VAL A 533 -3.53 -18.19 4.57
CA VAL A 533 -2.51 -17.14 4.49
C VAL A 533 -1.74 -17.28 3.18
N LYS A 534 -1.53 -16.15 2.51
CA LYS A 534 -0.62 -16.03 1.36
C LYS A 534 0.61 -15.25 1.78
N PHE A 535 1.70 -15.35 1.01
CA PHE A 535 2.91 -14.57 1.24
C PHE A 535 3.38 -13.88 -0.03
N GLY A 536 4.29 -12.93 0.12
CA GLY A 536 4.86 -12.17 -0.99
C GLY A 536 6.31 -11.84 -0.70
N LEU A 537 7.07 -11.59 -1.76
CA LEU A 537 8.50 -11.27 -1.69
C LEU A 537 8.76 -9.76 -1.53
N SER A 538 7.70 -8.96 -1.46
CA SER A 538 7.76 -7.50 -1.32
C SER A 538 7.31 -7.06 0.07
N SER A 539 8.19 -6.36 0.81
CA SER A 539 7.87 -5.75 2.11
C SER A 539 8.12 -4.23 2.10
N PRO A 540 7.22 -3.42 2.70
CA PRO A 540 7.45 -1.99 2.93
C PRO A 540 8.40 -1.71 4.12
N ALA A 541 8.81 -2.74 4.87
CA ALA A 541 9.48 -2.60 6.16
C ALA A 541 11.02 -2.61 6.09
N TYR A 542 11.61 -2.42 4.90
CA TYR A 542 13.05 -2.56 4.66
C TYR A 542 13.92 -1.57 5.43
N ILE A 543 13.38 -0.40 5.80
CA ILE A 543 14.03 0.54 6.74
C ILE A 543 13.53 0.33 8.17
N SER A 544 12.21 0.29 8.38
CA SER A 544 11.63 0.28 9.73
C SER A 544 12.01 -0.96 10.55
N GLN A 545 12.17 -2.12 9.91
CA GLN A 545 12.64 -3.34 10.55
C GLN A 545 14.15 -3.58 10.43
N SER A 546 14.89 -2.74 9.69
CA SER A 546 16.36 -2.80 9.75
C SER A 546 16.88 -2.22 11.06
N VAL A 547 16.14 -1.31 11.70
CA VAL A 547 16.47 -0.73 13.00
C VAL A 547 16.59 -1.85 14.05
N ARG A 548 17.82 -2.13 14.48
CA ARG A 548 18.28 -3.20 15.39
C ARG A 548 18.57 -4.56 14.76
N SER A 549 18.58 -4.65 13.44
CA SER A 549 18.97 -5.86 12.75
C SER A 549 20.51 -5.98 12.64
N PRO A 550 21.07 -7.19 12.86
CA PRO A 550 22.52 -7.41 12.85
C PRO A 550 23.12 -7.26 11.46
N ALA A 551 24.44 -7.09 11.36
CA ALA A 551 25.12 -7.09 10.07
C ALA A 551 24.90 -8.42 9.32
N THR A 552 24.89 -8.38 7.99
CA THR A 552 24.70 -9.58 7.15
C THR A 552 25.89 -9.78 6.21
N LEU A 553 26.14 -11.03 5.81
CA LEU A 553 27.35 -11.45 5.09
C LEU A 553 27.35 -11.08 3.60
N ASP A 554 26.38 -10.28 3.17
CA ASP A 554 26.36 -9.56 1.90
C ASP A 554 27.08 -8.19 2.00
N GLY A 555 27.62 -7.84 3.16
CA GLY A 555 28.35 -6.59 3.41
C GLY A 555 27.53 -5.47 4.04
N ARG A 556 26.22 -5.71 4.27
CA ARG A 556 25.33 -4.78 4.98
C ARG A 556 25.73 -4.66 6.44
N LYS A 557 25.98 -3.44 6.92
CA LYS A 557 26.23 -3.17 8.35
C LYS A 557 24.93 -3.21 9.15
N SER A 558 25.05 -3.42 10.45
CA SER A 558 23.93 -3.36 11.38
C SER A 558 23.16 -2.04 11.25
N ASN A 559 21.82 -2.11 11.28
CA ASN A 559 20.88 -1.01 11.09
C ASN A 559 20.74 -0.41 9.68
N GLU A 560 21.63 -0.71 8.73
CA GLU A 560 21.45 -0.27 7.33
C GLU A 560 20.17 -0.86 6.70
N PRO A 561 19.49 -0.17 5.78
CA PRO A 561 18.30 -0.72 5.13
C PRO A 561 18.53 -2.10 4.48
N TYR A 562 17.52 -2.97 4.52
CA TYR A 562 17.48 -4.16 3.67
C TYR A 562 17.26 -3.79 2.21
N ALA A 563 17.47 -4.75 1.31
CA ALA A 563 17.11 -4.61 -0.09
C ALA A 563 15.59 -4.40 -0.26
N VAL A 564 15.23 -3.60 -1.26
CA VAL A 564 13.83 -3.31 -1.59
C VAL A 564 13.29 -4.45 -2.45
N HIS A 565 12.28 -5.17 -1.95
CA HIS A 565 11.58 -6.25 -2.66
C HIS A 565 12.54 -7.30 -3.26
N ILE A 566 12.29 -7.72 -4.50
CA ILE A 566 13.14 -8.61 -5.29
C ILE A 566 13.97 -7.83 -6.31
N SER A 567 14.40 -6.62 -5.94
CA SER A 567 15.32 -5.81 -6.74
C SER A 567 16.77 -6.23 -6.54
N PRO A 568 17.61 -6.13 -7.58
CA PRO A 568 19.04 -6.37 -7.48
C PRO A 568 19.69 -5.36 -6.52
N VAL A 569 20.77 -5.78 -5.87
CA VAL A 569 21.57 -4.95 -4.94
C VAL A 569 22.95 -4.66 -5.55
N SER A 570 23.07 -4.71 -6.87
CA SER A 570 24.35 -4.54 -7.57
C SER A 570 24.21 -3.67 -8.79
N SER A 571 25.14 -2.72 -8.93
CA SER A 571 25.33 -1.90 -10.12
C SER A 571 25.90 -2.67 -11.31
N SER A 572 26.39 -3.90 -11.12
CA SER A 572 26.99 -4.67 -12.21
C SER A 572 25.99 -5.46 -13.06
N ILE A 573 24.73 -5.54 -12.62
CA ILE A 573 23.71 -6.35 -13.27
C ILE A 573 22.85 -5.44 -14.15
N ASP A 574 22.94 -5.63 -15.46
CA ASP A 574 22.13 -4.91 -16.43
C ASP A 574 20.63 -5.22 -16.23
N ILE A 575 19.76 -4.24 -16.48
CA ILE A 575 18.32 -4.38 -16.29
C ILE A 575 17.71 -5.52 -17.11
N SER A 576 18.23 -5.78 -18.31
CA SER A 576 17.75 -6.94 -19.08
C SER A 576 18.02 -8.26 -18.36
N GLU A 577 19.11 -8.35 -17.58
CA GLU A 577 19.40 -9.49 -16.74
C GLU A 577 18.51 -9.53 -15.50
N VAL A 578 18.27 -8.40 -14.85
CA VAL A 578 17.32 -8.30 -13.73
C VAL A 578 15.94 -8.80 -14.14
N LEU A 579 15.45 -8.34 -15.30
CA LEU A 579 14.16 -8.76 -15.84
C LEU A 579 14.16 -10.25 -16.21
N ARG A 580 15.28 -10.76 -16.76
CA ARG A 580 15.46 -12.18 -17.07
C ARG A 580 15.49 -13.06 -15.82
N PHE A 581 16.13 -12.60 -14.76
CA PHE A 581 16.15 -13.27 -13.47
C PHE A 581 14.74 -13.31 -12.87
N ALA A 582 14.09 -12.15 -12.73
CA ALA A 582 12.79 -12.06 -12.08
C ALA A 582 11.71 -12.86 -12.83
N ARG A 583 11.69 -12.82 -14.17
CA ARG A 583 10.74 -13.64 -14.95
C ARG A 583 11.02 -15.16 -14.87
N SER A 584 12.19 -15.57 -14.39
CA SER A 584 12.60 -16.98 -14.26
C SER A 584 12.50 -17.50 -12.83
N LEU A 585 12.13 -16.65 -11.86
CA LEU A 585 11.84 -17.10 -10.51
C LEU A 585 10.55 -17.92 -10.49
N ASP A 586 10.53 -18.94 -9.64
CA ASP A 586 9.30 -19.66 -9.37
C ASP A 586 8.40 -18.81 -8.47
N TYR A 587 7.15 -18.64 -8.90
CA TYR A 587 6.10 -17.98 -8.11
C TYR A 587 5.05 -19.02 -7.71
N PRO A 588 5.26 -19.76 -6.60
CA PRO A 588 4.28 -20.70 -6.08
C PRO A 588 2.90 -20.06 -5.92
N TYR A 589 1.85 -20.88 -5.98
CA TYR A 589 0.46 -20.39 -6.02
C TYR A 589 0.08 -19.52 -4.81
N ASN A 590 0.69 -19.75 -3.64
CA ASN A 590 0.50 -18.98 -2.41
C ASN A 590 1.49 -17.80 -2.26
N CYS A 591 2.43 -17.63 -3.19
CA CYS A 591 3.29 -16.45 -3.34
C CYS A 591 2.52 -15.31 -4.04
N LEU A 592 1.38 -14.93 -3.46
CA LEU A 592 0.34 -14.08 -4.05
C LEU A 592 0.11 -12.79 -3.23
N ASN A 593 1.16 -12.27 -2.59
CA ASN A 593 1.08 -11.06 -1.76
C ASN A 593 2.09 -9.98 -2.19
N GLY A 594 2.45 -9.96 -3.47
CA GLY A 594 3.35 -8.97 -4.05
C GLY A 594 4.75 -9.48 -4.33
N ASN A 595 5.16 -9.41 -5.59
CA ASN A 595 6.46 -9.86 -6.07
C ASN A 595 7.04 -8.81 -7.04
N VAL A 596 7.39 -7.66 -6.48
CA VAL A 596 7.71 -6.45 -7.24
C VAL A 596 9.21 -6.37 -7.52
N VAL A 597 9.56 -6.18 -8.79
CA VAL A 597 10.88 -5.70 -9.19
C VAL A 597 10.84 -4.18 -9.24
N ASP A 598 11.78 -3.51 -8.58
CA ASP A 598 11.90 -2.05 -8.53
C ASP A 598 13.31 -1.60 -8.93
N PHE A 599 13.43 -0.85 -10.02
CA PHE A 599 14.69 -0.21 -10.42
C PHE A 599 14.51 1.20 -10.96
N ILE A 600 15.61 1.97 -10.96
CA ILE A 600 15.68 3.29 -11.57
C ILE A 600 16.04 3.12 -13.04
N ILE A 601 15.29 3.75 -13.94
CA ILE A 601 15.51 3.68 -15.39
C ILE A 601 16.84 4.37 -15.73
N PRO A 602 17.84 3.67 -16.29
CA PRO A 602 19.11 4.26 -16.67
C PRO A 602 18.94 5.26 -17.80
N SER A 603 19.85 6.22 -17.84
CA SER A 603 19.87 7.33 -18.81
C SER A 603 19.86 6.85 -20.27
N SER A 604 20.42 5.67 -20.55
CA SER A 604 20.43 5.04 -21.88
C SER A 604 19.02 4.67 -22.35
N TYR A 605 18.21 4.07 -21.48
CA TYR A 605 16.82 3.70 -21.75
C TYR A 605 15.88 4.90 -21.74
N GLN A 606 16.19 5.96 -20.98
CA GLN A 606 15.44 7.22 -21.06
C GLN A 606 15.57 7.91 -22.43
N LYS A 607 16.75 7.82 -23.05
CA LYS A 607 17.01 8.34 -24.41
C LYS A 607 16.44 7.45 -25.52
N HIS A 608 16.17 6.18 -25.20
CA HIS A 608 15.69 5.14 -26.11
C HIS A 608 14.48 4.40 -25.53
N PRO A 609 13.35 5.09 -25.29
CA PRO A 609 12.18 4.50 -24.63
C PRO A 609 11.61 3.29 -25.39
N GLU A 610 11.78 3.24 -26.72
CA GLU A 610 11.37 2.11 -27.56
C GLU A 610 12.06 0.79 -27.17
N LYS A 611 13.33 0.86 -26.73
CA LYS A 611 14.06 -0.32 -26.25
C LYS A 611 13.54 -0.77 -24.89
N LEU A 612 13.20 0.19 -24.03
CA LEU A 612 12.63 -0.08 -22.70
C LEU A 612 11.27 -0.78 -22.83
N VAL A 613 10.40 -0.28 -23.72
CA VAL A 613 9.12 -0.92 -24.05
C VAL A 613 9.34 -2.37 -24.49
N ALA A 614 10.26 -2.61 -25.42
CA ALA A 614 10.51 -3.94 -25.97
C ALA A 614 10.95 -4.95 -24.89
N ILE A 615 11.90 -4.59 -24.01
CA ILE A 615 12.41 -5.50 -22.98
C ILE A 615 11.37 -5.77 -21.88
N ILE A 616 10.58 -4.76 -21.49
CA ILE A 616 9.54 -4.91 -20.47
C ILE A 616 8.43 -5.81 -21.00
N ARG A 617 7.98 -5.56 -22.24
CA ARG A 617 6.94 -6.37 -22.87
C ARG A 617 7.36 -7.83 -23.02
N ASP A 618 8.61 -8.11 -23.44
CA ASP A 618 9.15 -9.47 -23.49
C ASP A 618 9.17 -10.11 -22.09
N ALA A 619 9.63 -9.38 -21.06
CA ALA A 619 9.68 -9.89 -19.69
C ALA A 619 8.29 -10.27 -19.16
N PHE A 620 7.26 -9.44 -19.37
CA PHE A 620 5.88 -9.75 -18.99
C PHE A 620 5.31 -10.95 -19.74
N SER A 621 5.56 -11.05 -21.05
CA SER A 621 5.12 -12.21 -21.85
C SER A 621 5.73 -13.55 -21.39
N ARG A 622 6.80 -13.48 -20.59
CA ARG A 622 7.58 -14.63 -20.11
C ARG A 622 7.52 -14.82 -18.59
N GLY A 623 6.57 -14.19 -17.91
CA GLY A 623 6.29 -14.49 -16.49
C GLY A 623 6.84 -13.49 -15.47
N LEU A 624 7.28 -12.29 -15.87
CA LEU A 624 7.51 -11.22 -14.90
C LEU A 624 6.21 -10.92 -14.15
N PHE A 625 6.25 -10.92 -12.82
CA PHE A 625 5.05 -10.77 -12.00
C PHE A 625 4.57 -9.31 -11.92
N GLN A 626 5.42 -8.44 -11.38
CA GLN A 626 5.14 -7.02 -11.17
C GLN A 626 6.40 -6.18 -11.36
N LEU A 627 6.22 -4.97 -11.89
CA LEU A 627 7.31 -4.05 -12.18
C LEU A 627 6.97 -2.64 -11.72
N GLN A 628 7.94 -2.03 -11.04
CA GLN A 628 7.94 -0.63 -10.66
C GLN A 628 9.18 0.05 -11.20
N LEU A 629 8.99 1.22 -11.80
CA LEU A 629 10.04 1.98 -12.44
C LEU A 629 10.12 3.37 -11.84
N ASN A 630 11.34 3.85 -11.66
CA ASN A 630 11.63 5.17 -11.13
C ASN A 630 12.51 5.97 -12.08
N VAL A 631 12.38 7.28 -12.08
CA VAL A 631 13.21 8.18 -12.90
C VAL A 631 13.85 9.18 -11.94
N LEU A 632 15.00 8.80 -11.39
CA LEU A 632 15.74 9.62 -10.42
C LEU A 632 17.16 9.82 -10.90
N ASP A 633 17.64 11.04 -10.69
CA ASP A 633 19.03 11.45 -10.90
C ASP A 633 19.63 11.74 -9.52
N LYS A 634 20.77 11.12 -9.19
CA LYS A 634 21.43 11.25 -7.88
C LYS A 634 21.75 12.69 -7.57
N GLN A 635 22.27 13.43 -8.55
CA GLN A 635 22.66 14.82 -8.37
C GLN A 635 21.46 15.71 -8.02
N THR A 636 20.32 15.44 -8.66
CA THR A 636 19.03 16.09 -8.37
C THR A 636 18.56 15.77 -6.96
N LEU A 637 18.65 14.53 -6.50
CA LEU A 637 18.26 14.15 -5.12
C LEU A 637 19.17 14.81 -4.07
N ILE A 638 20.48 14.88 -4.32
CA ILE A 638 21.44 15.55 -3.45
C ILE A 638 21.14 17.05 -3.38
N ASP A 639 20.89 17.70 -4.53
CA ASP A 639 20.56 19.12 -4.59
C ASP A 639 19.20 19.39 -3.92
N ALA A 640 18.21 18.53 -4.14
CA ALA A 640 16.89 18.63 -3.48
C ALA A 640 16.99 18.46 -1.96
N LYS A 641 17.92 17.63 -1.48
CA LYS A 641 18.17 17.47 -0.05
C LYS A 641 18.82 18.73 0.55
N ALA A 642 19.75 19.35 -0.16
CA ALA A 642 20.44 20.57 0.28
C ALA A 642 19.59 21.85 0.14
N HIS A 643 18.73 21.90 -0.89
CA HIS A 643 17.94 23.06 -1.30
C HIS A 643 16.47 22.65 -1.56
N PRO A 644 15.72 22.20 -0.54
CA PRO A 644 14.37 21.66 -0.71
C PRO A 644 13.37 22.67 -1.29
N ASP A 645 13.61 23.97 -1.10
CA ASP A 645 12.82 25.07 -1.65
C ASP A 645 12.85 25.16 -3.18
N ARG A 646 13.91 24.65 -3.81
CA ARG A 646 14.02 24.58 -5.28
C ARG A 646 13.21 23.43 -5.88
N TYR A 647 12.86 22.42 -5.07
CA TYR A 647 12.23 21.18 -5.51
C TYR A 647 10.91 20.88 -4.76
N PRO A 648 9.97 21.84 -4.63
CA PRO A 648 8.78 21.65 -3.81
C PRO A 648 7.85 20.53 -4.32
N ASN A 649 7.91 20.23 -5.61
CA ASN A 649 7.05 19.25 -6.29
C ASN A 649 7.85 18.06 -6.85
N LEU A 650 9.07 17.81 -6.35
CA LEU A 650 9.84 16.64 -6.77
C LEU A 650 9.18 15.37 -6.24
N VAL A 651 8.54 14.62 -7.13
CA VAL A 651 7.93 13.34 -6.82
C VAL A 651 9.00 12.25 -6.93
N VAL A 652 9.03 11.37 -5.94
CA VAL A 652 9.91 10.19 -5.93
C VAL A 652 9.10 8.94 -5.62
N ARG A 653 9.54 7.82 -6.19
CA ARG A 653 9.00 6.51 -5.87
C ARG A 653 9.77 5.87 -4.72
N VAL A 654 9.07 5.32 -3.71
CA VAL A 654 9.71 4.78 -2.50
C VAL A 654 9.78 3.24 -2.52
N TRP A 655 8.63 2.56 -2.44
CA TRP A 655 8.54 1.10 -2.57
C TRP A 655 7.25 0.64 -3.26
N GLY A 656 6.11 1.28 -2.99
CA GLY A 656 4.82 0.97 -3.63
C GLY A 656 3.93 2.19 -3.85
N PHE A 657 4.40 3.34 -3.40
CA PHE A 657 3.74 4.63 -3.48
C PHE A 657 4.76 5.68 -3.91
N SER A 658 4.23 6.80 -4.38
CA SER A 658 5.00 7.99 -4.69
C SER A 658 4.80 9.03 -3.58
N ALA A 659 5.80 9.86 -3.32
CA ALA A 659 5.71 10.97 -2.36
C ALA A 659 6.45 12.18 -2.89
N TYR A 660 6.17 13.36 -2.34
CA TYR A 660 7.08 14.48 -2.51
C TYR A 660 8.35 14.20 -1.70
N PHE A 661 9.52 14.40 -2.31
CA PHE A 661 10.82 14.14 -1.69
C PHE A 661 10.99 14.92 -0.38
N ASN A 662 10.48 16.14 -0.33
CA ASN A 662 10.52 17.01 0.85
C ASN A 662 9.73 16.47 2.04
N ASP A 663 8.69 15.66 1.79
CA ASP A 663 7.83 15.08 2.83
C ASP A 663 8.40 13.78 3.42
N LEU A 664 9.48 13.25 2.83
CA LEU A 664 10.12 12.03 3.32
C LEU A 664 11.03 12.29 4.53
N PRO A 665 11.10 11.35 5.49
CA PRO A 665 12.15 11.36 6.52
C PRO A 665 13.55 11.22 5.90
N GLU A 666 14.56 11.70 6.62
CA GLU A 666 15.95 11.75 6.14
C GLU A 666 16.50 10.37 5.76
N GLU A 667 16.18 9.34 6.53
CA GLU A 667 16.60 7.97 6.27
C GLU A 667 16.08 7.42 4.93
N TYR A 668 14.89 7.86 4.48
CA TYR A 668 14.35 7.48 3.17
C TYR A 668 15.01 8.29 2.04
N LYS A 669 15.29 9.58 2.26
CA LYS A 669 16.03 10.41 1.29
C LYS A 669 17.42 9.84 1.04
N ASP A 670 18.13 9.47 2.11
CA ASP A 670 19.45 8.87 2.03
C ASP A 670 19.42 7.53 1.29
N ASN A 671 18.44 6.67 1.61
CA ASN A 671 18.27 5.42 0.91
C ASN A 671 18.01 5.61 -0.60
N LEU A 672 17.19 6.59 -0.99
CA LEU A 672 16.93 6.89 -2.40
C LEU A 672 18.18 7.40 -3.14
N ILE A 673 19.01 8.21 -2.49
CA ILE A 673 20.28 8.69 -3.06
C ILE A 673 21.25 7.52 -3.28
N VAL A 674 21.40 6.63 -2.29
CA VAL A 674 22.25 5.43 -2.41
C VAL A 674 21.75 4.51 -3.52
N ARG A 675 20.43 4.33 -3.64
CA ARG A 675 19.83 3.57 -4.74
C ARG A 675 20.14 4.21 -6.09
N ALA A 676 19.97 5.51 -6.23
CA ALA A 676 20.27 6.23 -7.48
C ALA A 676 21.74 6.05 -7.89
N GLU A 677 22.69 6.16 -6.96
CA GLU A 677 24.10 5.90 -7.21
C GLU A 677 24.40 4.48 -7.71
N THR A 678 23.68 3.49 -7.17
CA THR A 678 23.83 2.09 -7.58
C THR A 678 23.39 1.88 -9.04
N TYR A 679 22.38 2.61 -9.52
CA TYR A 679 21.87 2.47 -10.90
C TYR A 679 22.53 3.42 -11.91
N GLU A 680 23.17 4.52 -11.48
CA GLU A 680 23.97 5.38 -12.36
C GLU A 680 25.32 4.78 -12.75
N THR A 681 25.86 3.93 -11.88
CA THR A 681 27.14 3.24 -12.10
C THR A 681 26.99 1.92 -12.87
N ALA A 682 25.74 1.53 -13.17
CA ALA A 682 25.31 0.39 -13.98
C ALA A 682 25.10 0.81 -15.43
#